data_AF-A0AAD8SXC8-F1
#
_entry.id   AF-A0AAD8SXC8-F1
#
_cell.length_a   1.000
_cell.length_b   1.000
_cell.length_c   1.000
_cell.angle_alpha   90.00
_cell.angle_beta   90.00
_cell.angle_gamma   90.00
#
_symmetry.space_group_name_H-M   'P 1'
#
loop_
_entity.id
_entity.type
_entity.pdbx_description
1 polymer ?
#
loop_
_entity_poly.entity_id
_entity_poly.type
_entity_poly.pdbx_seq_one_letter_code
_entity_poly.pdbx_strand_id
1 'polypeptide(L)'
;MLAAAVPPTDRSIPSAAKAVAAAADSSRSALAPHALHGLASKTPFAADVFVGSALLDMYAKCGNLPDARRLFDEMPDRNVVSWSALIGGYADAGMHHASLLIFRSALAEAVQVNDFTVSCIVRVCAAATLFELGAQVHARSLKTALDASPFVGSSLVSLYSKCGLVDCAYRVFSAASERNLGIWNAVLIASAQHGHTAMAFQRFTEMQTAGFRPNYITFLCLLTACSHAGLVDDGKRYFSLMKKEHGIEPQAEHYAAMVDLLGRVGRIPEALELIESMPMEPPDSVWGALLMACRMFKDADTAAIAAKRLFETGSRSSGAHMLLSSTYAAAGRHVDAALARKAMRDAGVRKETGLSWLEAAGEVHTFVSNCRRHPRSTEIYSLLEKVGAKMEAAGYVADTAAVVKDVDMDEKRATLGYHSERLAIGLGLLIVPEGVPIRVMKNLRVCDDCHNAVKYLSKCTGRVVVLRDNRRFHRFEDGLCSCGDFCCCGDNDIKAQKKSYLAKGPLARNKATQAETLHAKYSNMSSLRGFGNIARKWRELNGVNHWKGLLDPLDVDLRKNIINYGELSQAAYTGLNRERRSRYAGSCLFRRKDFLSRVDVSNPNLYEITKFIYAMCTVSLPDGFMVKSLSKAAWSKQSNWIGFVAVATDEGKEVLGRRDVVVAWRGTIRMLEWMDDLDISLASASEIVRPGSADDPRVHGGWLSVYTSTDPGSQYNKQSARCQVLNEIKRLQEVYKQEETSITITGHSLGAALATISATDIVSNGYNNSCPVSAFVFGSPRVGNSDFQKAFDGAEDLRLLRVRNSPDVVPNWPKLGYNDCGTELMIDTGESPYIKTPGNPLTWHDMECYMHGVAGTQGSNGGFQLEVDRDIALVNKHEDALKHEYSIPSSWWVVENKGMVKGKDGRWHLADHEDDD
;
A
#
# COMPACT_ATOMS: atom_id res chain seq x y z
N MET A 1 -27.38 42.26 -17.15
CA MET A 1 -27.66 42.69 -15.77
C MET A 1 -27.15 44.09 -15.50
N LEU A 2 -25.84 44.35 -15.56
CA LEU A 2 -25.27 45.68 -15.31
C LEU A 2 -25.81 46.78 -16.26
N ALA A 3 -25.97 46.47 -17.56
CA ALA A 3 -26.57 47.38 -18.53
C ALA A 3 -28.06 47.70 -18.28
N ALA A 4 -28.73 46.89 -17.46
CA ALA A 4 -30.14 47.08 -17.06
C ALA A 4 -30.28 47.55 -15.61
N ALA A 5 -29.18 48.01 -14.97
CA ALA A 5 -29.12 48.45 -13.58
C ALA A 5 -29.61 47.43 -12.53
N VAL A 6 -29.58 46.14 -12.86
CA VAL A 6 -29.94 45.06 -11.91
C VAL A 6 -28.71 44.73 -11.04
N PRO A 7 -28.77 44.86 -9.70
CA PRO A 7 -27.63 44.59 -8.83
C PRO A 7 -27.25 43.09 -8.84
N PRO A 8 -25.96 42.76 -8.74
CA PRO A 8 -25.51 41.38 -8.57
C PRO A 8 -26.07 40.79 -7.26
N THR A 9 -26.40 39.51 -7.31
CA THR A 9 -26.77 38.66 -6.17
C THR A 9 -25.64 37.70 -5.80
N ASP A 10 -25.72 37.13 -4.59
CA ASP A 10 -24.93 36.01 -4.06
C ASP A 10 -24.87 34.78 -4.99
N ARG A 11 -25.83 34.62 -5.91
CA ARG A 11 -25.84 33.55 -6.93
C ARG A 11 -25.32 33.97 -8.31
N SER A 12 -25.49 35.24 -8.66
CA SER A 12 -25.07 35.75 -9.98
C SER A 12 -23.55 35.82 -10.11
N ILE A 13 -22.83 36.21 -9.04
CA ILE A 13 -21.37 36.32 -9.05
C ILE A 13 -20.72 34.93 -9.18
N PRO A 14 -21.08 33.90 -8.39
CA PRO A 14 -20.56 32.55 -8.59
C PRO A 14 -20.84 31.98 -9.98
N SER A 15 -22.02 32.25 -10.54
CA SER A 15 -22.38 31.79 -11.89
C SER A 15 -21.50 32.44 -12.96
N ALA A 16 -21.25 33.75 -12.83
CA ALA A 16 -20.33 34.46 -13.70
C ALA A 16 -18.88 33.96 -13.54
N ALA A 17 -18.44 33.71 -12.31
CA ALA A 17 -17.09 33.18 -12.04
C ALA A 17 -16.90 31.81 -12.68
N LYS A 18 -17.91 30.92 -12.59
CA LYS A 18 -17.90 29.61 -13.24
C LYS A 18 -17.86 29.71 -14.77
N ALA A 19 -18.54 30.69 -15.36
CA ALA A 19 -18.51 30.94 -16.80
C ALA A 19 -17.13 31.44 -17.26
N VAL A 20 -16.52 32.37 -16.51
CA VAL A 20 -15.14 32.84 -16.77
C VAL A 20 -14.15 31.69 -16.65
N ALA A 21 -14.28 30.86 -15.61
CA ALA A 21 -13.44 29.70 -15.39
C ALA A 21 -13.55 28.66 -16.52
N ALA A 22 -14.74 28.47 -17.09
CA ALA A 22 -14.97 27.56 -18.21
C ALA A 22 -14.46 28.12 -19.56
N ALA A 23 -14.39 29.44 -19.69
CA ALA A 23 -13.89 30.13 -20.88
C ALA A 23 -12.37 30.38 -20.86
N ALA A 24 -11.69 29.97 -19.79
CA ALA A 24 -10.25 30.10 -19.64
C ALA A 24 -9.52 29.13 -20.56
N ASP A 25 -9.42 29.49 -21.85
CA ASP A 25 -8.45 28.90 -22.77
C ASP A 25 -7.09 29.59 -22.57
N SER A 26 -6.00 28.84 -22.77
CA SER A 26 -4.59 29.20 -22.48
C SER A 26 -4.04 30.47 -23.17
N SER A 27 -4.88 31.25 -23.86
CA SER A 27 -4.49 32.44 -24.62
C SER A 27 -5.39 33.68 -24.46
N ARG A 28 -6.45 33.70 -23.62
CA ARG A 28 -7.35 34.89 -23.54
C ARG A 28 -7.72 35.35 -22.12
N SER A 29 -7.38 36.64 -21.89
CA SER A 29 -7.90 37.61 -20.90
C SER A 29 -7.57 37.40 -19.41
N ALA A 30 -6.40 37.90 -18.99
CA ALA A 30 -6.08 38.14 -17.57
C ALA A 30 -6.99 39.19 -16.89
N LEU A 31 -7.75 39.98 -17.67
CA LEU A 31 -8.58 41.08 -17.15
C LEU A 31 -9.94 40.63 -16.61
N ALA A 32 -10.55 39.59 -17.18
CA ALA A 32 -11.90 39.17 -16.79
C ALA A 32 -12.00 38.67 -15.33
N PRO A 33 -11.06 37.86 -14.80
CA PRO A 33 -11.06 37.45 -13.39
C PRO A 33 -10.99 38.63 -12.42
N HIS A 34 -10.09 39.59 -12.69
CA HIS A 34 -9.90 40.77 -11.85
C HIS A 34 -11.08 41.74 -11.89
N ALA A 35 -11.69 41.92 -13.06
CA ALA A 35 -12.88 42.76 -13.20
C ALA A 35 -14.07 42.18 -12.44
N LEU A 36 -14.27 40.86 -12.48
CA LEU A 36 -15.33 40.20 -11.72
C LEU A 36 -15.08 40.23 -10.21
N HIS A 37 -13.83 39.99 -9.78
CA HIS A 37 -13.46 40.11 -8.37
C HIS A 37 -13.66 41.56 -7.86
N GLY A 38 -13.21 42.57 -8.62
CA GLY A 38 -13.41 43.98 -8.26
C GLY A 38 -14.89 44.40 -8.23
N LEU A 39 -15.75 43.77 -9.03
CA LEU A 39 -17.21 43.93 -8.92
C LEU A 39 -17.73 43.32 -7.62
N ALA A 40 -17.31 42.10 -7.29
CA ALA A 40 -17.71 41.41 -6.05
C ALA A 40 -17.33 42.21 -4.80
N SER A 41 -16.12 42.78 -4.76
CA SER A 41 -15.63 43.61 -3.65
C SER A 41 -16.44 44.89 -3.44
N LYS A 42 -17.20 45.36 -4.44
CA LYS A 42 -18.09 46.54 -4.36
C LYS A 42 -19.52 46.18 -3.93
N THR A 43 -19.81 44.92 -3.65
CA THR A 43 -21.13 44.44 -3.22
C THR A 43 -21.11 44.01 -1.76
N PRO A 44 -22.27 43.86 -1.09
CA PRO A 44 -22.35 43.34 0.28
C PRO A 44 -21.80 41.90 0.43
N PHE A 45 -21.57 41.20 -0.68
CA PHE A 45 -21.12 39.79 -0.70
C PHE A 45 -19.60 39.64 -0.71
N ALA A 46 -18.83 40.71 -0.48
CA ALA A 46 -17.37 40.66 -0.49
C ALA A 46 -16.77 39.66 0.52
N ALA A 47 -17.45 39.45 1.66
CA ALA A 47 -17.07 38.50 2.71
C ALA A 47 -17.81 37.16 2.63
N ASP A 48 -18.66 36.94 1.62
CA ASP A 48 -19.46 35.72 1.51
C ASP A 48 -18.59 34.52 1.07
N VAL A 49 -18.65 33.43 1.83
CA VAL A 49 -17.80 32.25 1.60
C VAL A 49 -18.10 31.55 0.27
N PHE A 50 -19.33 31.61 -0.24
CA PHE A 50 -19.69 30.99 -1.51
C PHE A 50 -19.19 31.82 -2.69
N VAL A 51 -19.30 33.16 -2.61
CA VAL A 51 -18.71 34.08 -3.58
C VAL A 51 -17.19 33.96 -3.58
N GLY A 52 -16.55 33.98 -2.41
CA GLY A 52 -15.11 33.81 -2.27
C GLY A 52 -14.62 32.47 -2.85
N SER A 53 -15.32 31.36 -2.55
CA SER A 53 -14.99 30.03 -3.08
C SER A 53 -15.09 29.95 -4.61
N ALA A 54 -16.08 30.62 -5.21
CA ALA A 54 -16.27 30.63 -6.66
C ALA A 54 -15.24 31.50 -7.40
N LEU A 55 -14.89 32.65 -6.83
CA LEU A 55 -13.81 33.50 -7.33
C LEU A 55 -12.45 32.79 -7.23
N LEU A 56 -12.24 32.03 -6.14
CA LEU A 56 -11.05 31.21 -5.94
C LEU A 56 -10.90 30.12 -7.01
N ASP A 57 -11.95 29.34 -7.27
CA ASP A 57 -11.98 28.33 -8.35
C ASP A 57 -11.72 28.97 -9.72
N MET A 58 -12.26 30.16 -9.96
CA MET A 58 -12.01 30.93 -11.19
C MET A 58 -10.53 31.31 -11.32
N TYR A 59 -9.92 31.93 -10.31
CA TYR A 59 -8.50 32.29 -10.36
C TYR A 59 -7.61 31.06 -10.57
N ALA A 60 -7.89 29.96 -9.87
CA ALA A 60 -7.18 28.70 -10.02
C ALA A 60 -7.24 28.16 -11.46
N LYS A 61 -8.43 28.11 -12.07
CA LYS A 61 -8.63 27.62 -13.45
C LYS A 61 -8.06 28.57 -14.51
N CYS A 62 -8.00 29.86 -14.23
CA CYS A 62 -7.30 30.83 -15.08
C CYS A 62 -5.76 30.77 -14.94
N GLY A 63 -5.22 29.86 -14.11
CA GLY A 63 -3.78 29.71 -13.89
C GLY A 63 -3.16 30.80 -12.99
N ASN A 64 -3.95 31.70 -12.41
CA ASN A 64 -3.48 32.76 -11.54
C ASN A 64 -3.49 32.30 -10.07
N LEU A 65 -2.62 31.34 -9.75
CA LEU A 65 -2.49 30.78 -8.40
C LEU A 65 -2.05 31.79 -7.32
N PRO A 66 -1.18 32.78 -7.60
CA PRO A 66 -0.80 33.78 -6.58
C PRO A 66 -2.00 34.58 -6.06
N ASP A 67 -2.88 35.04 -6.95
CA ASP A 67 -4.07 35.80 -6.54
C ASP A 67 -5.15 34.89 -5.96
N ALA A 68 -5.27 33.64 -6.43
CA ALA A 68 -6.09 32.62 -5.78
C ALA A 68 -5.65 32.43 -4.31
N ARG A 69 -4.34 32.27 -4.08
CA ARG A 69 -3.79 32.10 -2.74
C ARG A 69 -4.05 33.31 -1.85
N ARG A 70 -3.83 34.53 -2.38
CA ARG A 70 -4.09 35.76 -1.64
C ARG A 70 -5.56 35.89 -1.23
N LEU A 71 -6.49 35.65 -2.17
CA LEU A 71 -7.91 35.66 -1.87
C LEU A 71 -8.27 34.65 -0.78
N PHE A 72 -7.75 33.42 -0.87
CA PHE A 72 -7.97 32.40 0.15
C PHE A 72 -7.48 32.83 1.53
N ASP A 73 -6.30 33.45 1.60
CA ASP A 73 -5.71 33.93 2.85
C ASP A 73 -6.53 35.09 3.45
N GLU A 74 -7.12 35.97 2.61
CA GLU A 74 -7.96 37.11 3.01
C GLU A 74 -9.41 36.75 3.36
N MET A 75 -9.90 35.55 3.00
CA MET A 75 -11.26 35.11 3.30
C MET A 75 -11.47 34.99 4.83
N PRO A 76 -12.54 35.61 5.39
CA PRO A 76 -12.82 35.56 6.83
C PRO A 76 -13.27 34.17 7.29
N ASP A 77 -14.05 33.48 6.45
CA ASP A 77 -14.50 32.10 6.64
C ASP A 77 -14.07 31.23 5.46
N ARG A 78 -13.67 29.99 5.74
CA ARG A 78 -13.26 29.00 4.72
C ARG A 78 -14.05 27.71 4.91
N ASN A 79 -14.52 27.13 3.81
CA ASN A 79 -15.29 25.89 3.84
C ASN A 79 -14.61 24.83 2.96
N VAL A 80 -15.18 23.61 2.93
CA VAL A 80 -14.63 22.51 2.12
C VAL A 80 -14.45 22.88 0.64
N VAL A 81 -15.30 23.76 0.09
CA VAL A 81 -15.24 24.18 -1.32
C VAL A 81 -14.05 25.09 -1.57
N SER A 82 -13.78 26.08 -0.72
CA SER A 82 -12.61 26.95 -0.88
C SER A 82 -11.29 26.15 -0.73
N TRP A 83 -11.22 25.23 0.24
CA TRP A 83 -10.08 24.31 0.38
C TRP A 83 -9.91 23.42 -0.85
N SER A 84 -11.00 22.81 -1.33
CA SER A 84 -11.02 21.96 -2.53
C SER A 84 -10.52 22.71 -3.76
N ALA A 85 -10.98 23.94 -3.97
CA ALA A 85 -10.61 24.78 -5.12
C ALA A 85 -9.12 25.11 -5.11
N LEU A 86 -8.56 25.49 -3.95
CA LEU A 86 -7.14 25.78 -3.82
C LEU A 86 -6.28 24.53 -4.04
N ILE A 87 -6.64 23.41 -3.39
CA ILE A 87 -5.93 22.12 -3.53
C ILE A 87 -5.92 21.67 -4.99
N GLY A 88 -7.09 21.72 -5.65
CA GLY A 88 -7.27 21.36 -7.05
C GLY A 88 -6.46 22.26 -7.98
N GLY A 89 -6.47 23.58 -7.77
CA GLY A 89 -5.69 24.53 -8.55
C GLY A 89 -4.19 24.25 -8.54
N TYR A 90 -3.61 24.04 -7.35
CA TYR A 90 -2.19 23.68 -7.24
C TYR A 90 -1.89 22.28 -7.80
N ALA A 91 -2.81 21.33 -7.66
CA ALA A 91 -2.67 19.99 -8.24
C ALA A 91 -2.63 20.03 -9.78
N ASP A 92 -3.53 20.80 -10.40
CA ASP A 92 -3.67 20.92 -11.84
C ASP A 92 -2.52 21.72 -12.48
N ALA A 93 -1.93 22.67 -11.75
CA ALA A 93 -0.71 23.37 -12.16
C ALA A 93 0.58 22.53 -11.99
N GLY A 94 0.49 21.26 -11.55
CA GLY A 94 1.65 20.40 -11.33
C GLY A 94 2.47 20.75 -10.07
N MET A 95 1.99 21.66 -9.22
CA MET A 95 2.65 22.06 -7.98
C MET A 95 2.33 21.07 -6.85
N HIS A 96 2.73 19.81 -7.05
CA HIS A 96 2.37 18.66 -6.22
C HIS A 96 2.65 18.86 -4.72
N HIS A 97 3.86 19.27 -4.36
CA HIS A 97 4.25 19.47 -2.96
C HIS A 97 3.41 20.56 -2.27
N ALA A 98 3.14 21.68 -2.94
CA ALA A 98 2.30 22.74 -2.39
C ALA A 98 0.86 22.28 -2.19
N SER A 99 0.29 21.51 -3.13
CA SER A 99 -1.04 20.90 -2.99
C SER A 99 -1.13 19.98 -1.76
N LEU A 100 -0.10 19.15 -1.52
CA LEU A 100 -0.03 18.28 -0.34
C LEU A 100 0.07 19.06 0.98
N LEU A 101 0.83 20.16 1.02
CA LEU A 101 0.92 21.02 2.20
C LEU A 101 -0.42 21.69 2.51
N ILE A 102 -1.13 22.18 1.50
CA ILE A 102 -2.45 22.80 1.66
C ILE A 102 -3.45 21.76 2.18
N PHE A 103 -3.42 20.53 1.65
CA PHE A 103 -4.24 19.44 2.16
C PHE A 103 -3.93 19.10 3.61
N ARG A 104 -2.64 19.05 3.99
CA ARG A 104 -2.24 18.87 5.39
C ARG A 104 -2.79 19.97 6.29
N SER A 105 -2.75 21.23 5.85
CA SER A 105 -3.37 22.35 6.58
C SER A 105 -4.88 22.19 6.72
N ALA A 106 -5.57 21.79 5.65
CA ALA A 106 -7.01 21.51 5.69
C ALA A 106 -7.35 20.41 6.72
N LEU A 107 -6.54 19.36 6.79
CA LEU A 107 -6.70 18.30 7.78
C LEU A 107 -6.43 18.78 9.21
N ALA A 108 -5.41 19.61 9.42
CA ALA A 108 -5.07 20.19 10.72
C ALA A 108 -6.18 21.12 11.25
N GLU A 109 -6.91 21.80 10.35
CA GLU A 109 -8.09 22.59 10.67
C GLU A 109 -9.38 21.75 10.75
N ALA A 110 -9.27 20.41 10.81
CA ALA A 110 -10.38 19.47 10.90
C ALA A 110 -11.44 19.60 9.79
N VAL A 111 -11.04 20.06 8.60
CA VAL A 111 -11.94 20.18 7.44
C VAL A 111 -12.42 18.79 7.03
N GLN A 112 -13.74 18.61 6.92
CA GLN A 112 -14.35 17.40 6.38
C GLN A 112 -14.15 17.36 4.86
N VAL A 113 -13.02 16.77 4.44
CA VAL A 113 -12.67 16.64 3.02
C VAL A 113 -13.70 15.81 2.26
N ASN A 114 -14.01 16.23 1.03
CA ASN A 114 -14.95 15.54 0.16
C ASN A 114 -14.23 14.62 -0.86
N ASP A 115 -15.01 13.91 -1.66
CA ASP A 115 -14.52 13.01 -2.70
C ASP A 115 -13.67 13.73 -3.76
N PHE A 116 -14.00 14.97 -4.11
CA PHE A 116 -13.20 15.81 -4.99
C PHE A 116 -11.80 16.07 -4.43
N THR A 117 -11.70 16.52 -3.17
CA THR A 117 -10.43 16.79 -2.50
C THR A 117 -9.56 15.54 -2.47
N VAL A 118 -10.15 14.40 -2.07
CA VAL A 118 -9.44 13.10 -2.04
C VAL A 118 -8.97 12.71 -3.43
N SER A 119 -9.82 12.84 -4.45
CA SER A 119 -9.46 12.55 -5.84
C SER A 119 -8.29 13.40 -6.34
N CYS A 120 -8.27 14.70 -6.01
CA CYS A 120 -7.15 15.60 -6.33
C CYS A 120 -5.84 15.15 -5.68
N ILE A 121 -5.87 14.80 -4.39
CA ILE A 121 -4.66 14.38 -3.67
C ILE A 121 -4.18 13.01 -4.13
N VAL A 122 -5.08 12.07 -4.42
CA VAL A 122 -4.73 10.79 -5.03
C VAL A 122 -4.09 11.01 -6.40
N ARG A 123 -4.61 11.92 -7.23
CA ARG A 123 -3.98 12.32 -8.51
C ARG A 123 -2.58 12.90 -8.32
N VAL A 124 -2.37 13.74 -7.30
CA VAL A 124 -1.06 14.30 -6.95
C VAL A 124 -0.09 13.18 -6.57
N CYS A 125 -0.51 12.25 -5.70
CA CYS A 125 0.29 11.09 -5.32
C CYS A 125 0.61 10.22 -6.53
N ALA A 126 -0.36 10.00 -7.44
CA ALA A 126 -0.16 9.24 -8.67
C ALA A 126 0.84 9.92 -9.62
N ALA A 127 0.77 11.24 -9.76
CA ALA A 127 1.66 12.02 -10.63
C ALA A 127 3.09 12.07 -10.07
N ALA A 128 3.23 12.32 -8.77
CA ALA A 128 4.50 12.33 -8.05
C ALA A 128 5.02 10.93 -7.70
N THR A 129 4.27 9.87 -8.04
CA THR A 129 4.59 8.46 -7.74
C THR A 129 4.80 8.16 -6.25
N LEU A 130 4.10 8.88 -5.37
CA LEU A 130 4.10 8.73 -3.91
C LEU A 130 3.10 7.64 -3.51
N PHE A 131 3.52 6.38 -3.59
CA PHE A 131 2.69 5.24 -3.26
C PHE A 131 2.30 5.20 -1.80
N GLU A 132 3.24 5.40 -0.87
CA GLU A 132 2.96 5.23 0.56
C GLU A 132 1.93 6.26 1.03
N LEU A 133 2.12 7.52 0.64
CA LEU A 133 1.15 8.59 0.90
C LEU A 133 -0.19 8.33 0.20
N GLY A 134 -0.16 7.87 -1.05
CA GLY A 134 -1.38 7.53 -1.78
C GLY A 134 -2.17 6.39 -1.10
N ALA A 135 -1.48 5.40 -0.53
CA ALA A 135 -2.09 4.31 0.22
C ALA A 135 -2.73 4.81 1.53
N GLN A 136 -2.09 5.77 2.24
CA GLN A 136 -2.69 6.43 3.41
C GLN A 136 -3.98 7.17 3.03
N VAL A 137 -3.95 7.92 1.92
CA VAL A 137 -5.14 8.65 1.43
C VAL A 137 -6.25 7.68 1.00
N HIS A 138 -5.90 6.56 0.37
CA HIS A 138 -6.86 5.50 0.05
C HIS A 138 -7.48 4.89 1.31
N ALA A 139 -6.67 4.55 2.32
CA ALA A 139 -7.14 4.04 3.60
C ALA A 139 -8.11 5.03 4.29
N ARG A 140 -7.79 6.33 4.25
CA ARG A 140 -8.69 7.38 4.72
C ARG A 140 -10.01 7.40 3.95
N SER A 141 -9.96 7.31 2.62
CA SER A 141 -11.16 7.32 1.77
C SER A 141 -12.11 6.15 2.06
N LEU A 142 -11.57 4.96 2.36
CA LEU A 142 -12.34 3.79 2.79
C LEU A 142 -13.06 4.03 4.12
N LYS A 143 -12.39 4.72 5.06
CA LYS A 143 -12.95 5.02 6.39
C LYS A 143 -14.05 6.07 6.34
N THR A 144 -13.92 7.03 5.44
CA THR A 144 -14.93 8.08 5.24
C THR A 144 -15.99 7.71 4.21
N ALA A 145 -15.98 6.48 3.70
CA ALA A 145 -16.86 5.97 2.65
C ALA A 145 -16.82 6.81 1.35
N LEU A 146 -15.74 7.55 1.11
CA LEU A 146 -15.51 8.34 -0.10
C LEU A 146 -15.00 7.47 -1.26
N ASP A 147 -14.49 6.27 -0.98
CA ASP A 147 -14.05 5.28 -1.97
C ASP A 147 -15.19 4.81 -2.88
N ALA A 148 -16.44 4.85 -2.40
CA ALA A 148 -17.63 4.55 -3.19
C ALA A 148 -17.84 5.56 -4.35
N SER A 149 -17.26 6.77 -4.26
CA SER A 149 -17.34 7.75 -5.35
C SER A 149 -16.55 7.27 -6.56
N PRO A 150 -17.15 7.21 -7.77
CA PRO A 150 -16.44 6.78 -8.98
C PRO A 150 -15.32 7.75 -9.36
N PHE A 151 -15.35 9.01 -8.87
CA PHE A 151 -14.25 9.95 -9.03
C PHE A 151 -13.02 9.51 -8.24
N VAL A 152 -13.20 9.12 -6.98
CA VAL A 152 -12.12 8.59 -6.13
C VAL A 152 -11.61 7.26 -6.70
N GLY A 153 -12.53 6.35 -7.08
CA GLY A 153 -12.17 5.09 -7.74
C GLY A 153 -11.30 5.27 -8.99
N SER A 154 -11.64 6.21 -9.87
CA SER A 154 -10.84 6.51 -11.07
C SER A 154 -9.43 7.02 -10.74
N SER A 155 -9.30 7.88 -9.72
CA SER A 155 -8.02 8.39 -9.26
C SER A 155 -7.19 7.30 -8.58
N LEU A 156 -7.81 6.39 -7.83
CA LEU A 156 -7.14 5.26 -7.18
C LEU A 156 -6.60 4.24 -8.21
N VAL A 157 -7.37 3.92 -9.25
CA VAL A 157 -6.85 3.10 -10.38
C VAL A 157 -5.61 3.76 -11.00
N SER A 158 -5.66 5.08 -11.20
CA SER A 158 -4.52 5.86 -11.70
C SER A 158 -3.32 5.85 -10.76
N LEU A 159 -3.54 5.99 -9.44
CA LEU A 159 -2.49 5.91 -8.41
C LEU A 159 -1.76 4.58 -8.47
N TYR A 160 -2.48 3.47 -8.32
CA TYR A 160 -1.87 2.14 -8.29
C TYR A 160 -1.16 1.82 -9.60
N SER A 161 -1.76 2.18 -10.74
CA SER A 161 -1.14 2.04 -12.05
C SER A 161 0.17 2.82 -12.16
N LYS A 162 0.17 4.13 -11.85
CA LYS A 162 1.35 5.01 -11.98
C LYS A 162 2.44 4.72 -10.95
N CYS A 163 2.11 4.04 -9.86
CA CYS A 163 3.05 3.55 -8.85
C CYS A 163 3.57 2.12 -9.12
N GLY A 164 3.29 1.54 -10.30
CA GLY A 164 3.81 0.22 -10.68
C GLY A 164 3.06 -0.98 -10.09
N LEU A 165 1.87 -0.77 -9.51
CA LEU A 165 1.04 -1.78 -8.85
C LEU A 165 -0.25 -2.03 -9.65
N VAL A 166 -0.11 -2.47 -10.90
CA VAL A 166 -1.24 -2.62 -11.83
C VAL A 166 -2.30 -3.61 -11.32
N ASP A 167 -1.91 -4.66 -10.60
CA ASP A 167 -2.84 -5.62 -10.02
C ASP A 167 -3.76 -4.97 -8.98
N CYS A 168 -3.23 -4.06 -8.15
CA CYS A 168 -4.03 -3.27 -7.23
C CYS A 168 -4.98 -2.34 -7.98
N ALA A 169 -4.55 -1.76 -9.10
CA ALA A 169 -5.41 -0.93 -9.94
C ALA A 169 -6.61 -1.75 -10.48
N TYR A 170 -6.38 -2.99 -10.91
CA TYR A 170 -7.44 -3.90 -11.34
C TYR A 170 -8.37 -4.32 -10.21
N ARG A 171 -7.86 -4.51 -8.99
CA ARG A 171 -8.68 -4.79 -7.81
C ARG A 171 -9.60 -3.62 -7.47
N VAL A 172 -9.09 -2.39 -7.48
CA VAL A 172 -9.90 -1.17 -7.26
C VAL A 172 -11.00 -1.06 -8.32
N PHE A 173 -10.66 -1.26 -9.61
CA PHE A 173 -11.64 -1.25 -10.70
C PHE A 173 -12.73 -2.32 -10.51
N SER A 174 -12.34 -3.51 -10.07
CA SER A 174 -13.26 -4.64 -9.87
C SER A 174 -14.17 -4.42 -8.67
N ALA A 175 -13.65 -3.83 -7.59
CA ALA A 175 -14.38 -3.54 -6.35
C ALA A 175 -15.33 -2.33 -6.46
N ALA A 176 -15.13 -1.45 -7.44
CA ALA A 176 -15.98 -0.26 -7.62
C ALA A 176 -17.45 -0.64 -7.83
N SER A 177 -18.32 -0.20 -6.91
CA SER A 177 -19.76 -0.43 -6.93
C SER A 177 -20.46 0.32 -8.06
N GLU A 178 -20.01 1.55 -8.33
CA GLU A 178 -20.45 2.38 -9.45
C GLU A 178 -19.27 2.66 -10.38
N ARG A 179 -19.49 2.51 -11.68
CA ARG A 179 -18.47 2.79 -12.70
C ARG A 179 -18.95 3.92 -13.60
N ASN A 180 -18.12 4.95 -13.76
CA ASN A 180 -18.33 6.00 -14.75
C ASN A 180 -17.33 5.85 -15.91
N LEU A 181 -17.44 6.69 -16.94
CA LEU A 181 -16.49 6.69 -18.05
C LEU A 181 -15.03 6.92 -17.60
N GLY A 182 -14.84 7.68 -16.51
CA GLY A 182 -13.53 7.96 -15.94
C GLY A 182 -12.79 6.72 -15.44
N ILE A 183 -13.47 5.84 -14.68
CA ILE A 183 -12.84 4.61 -14.16
C ILE A 183 -12.54 3.60 -15.27
N TRP A 184 -13.39 3.51 -16.30
CA TRP A 184 -13.14 2.69 -17.50
C TRP A 184 -11.91 3.16 -18.26
N ASN A 185 -11.80 4.48 -18.49
CA ASN A 185 -10.61 5.03 -19.13
C ASN A 185 -9.36 4.85 -18.26
N ALA A 186 -9.46 4.99 -16.93
CA ALA A 186 -8.34 4.76 -16.03
C ALA A 186 -7.78 3.32 -16.12
N VAL A 187 -8.65 2.30 -16.19
CA VAL A 187 -8.20 0.90 -16.31
C VAL A 187 -7.64 0.58 -17.70
N LEU A 188 -8.16 1.23 -18.75
CA LEU A 188 -7.61 1.13 -20.11
C LEU A 188 -6.22 1.78 -20.20
N ILE A 189 -6.03 2.96 -19.60
CA ILE A 189 -4.73 3.62 -19.49
C ILE A 189 -3.74 2.71 -18.76
N ALA A 190 -4.16 2.14 -17.62
CA ALA A 190 -3.33 1.22 -16.86
C ALA A 190 -2.91 0.01 -17.71
N SER A 191 -3.84 -0.60 -18.43
CA SER A 191 -3.54 -1.75 -19.29
C SER A 191 -2.58 -1.39 -20.43
N ALA A 192 -2.77 -0.23 -21.09
CA ALA A 192 -1.91 0.22 -22.17
C ALA A 192 -0.48 0.57 -21.70
N GLN A 193 -0.34 1.26 -20.56
CA GLN A 193 0.96 1.67 -20.00
C GLN A 193 1.79 0.51 -19.46
N HIS A 194 1.12 -0.56 -19.00
CA HIS A 194 1.76 -1.78 -18.52
C HIS A 194 1.94 -2.85 -19.61
N GLY A 195 1.53 -2.57 -20.85
CA GLY A 195 1.68 -3.51 -21.98
C GLY A 195 0.69 -4.68 -21.94
N HIS A 196 -0.37 -4.61 -21.15
CA HIS A 196 -1.41 -5.63 -21.04
C HIS A 196 -2.47 -5.48 -22.14
N THR A 197 -2.05 -5.59 -23.41
CA THR A 197 -2.91 -5.28 -24.58
C THR A 197 -4.15 -6.17 -24.65
N ALA A 198 -4.06 -7.46 -24.31
CA ALA A 198 -5.22 -8.36 -24.26
C ALA A 198 -6.26 -7.89 -23.23
N MET A 199 -5.81 -7.48 -22.04
CA MET A 199 -6.68 -6.91 -21.00
C MET A 199 -7.32 -5.60 -21.49
N ALA A 200 -6.59 -4.74 -22.19
CA ALA A 200 -7.15 -3.50 -22.74
C ALA A 200 -8.33 -3.77 -23.71
N PHE A 201 -8.19 -4.73 -24.61
CA PHE A 201 -9.27 -5.10 -25.54
C PHE A 201 -10.46 -5.75 -24.84
N GLN A 202 -10.19 -6.60 -23.85
CA GLN A 202 -11.24 -7.16 -23.01
C GLN A 202 -12.03 -6.06 -22.28
N ARG A 203 -11.35 -5.13 -21.61
CA ARG A 203 -12.01 -4.03 -20.88
C ARG A 203 -12.78 -3.09 -21.79
N PHE A 204 -12.30 -2.85 -23.01
CA PHE A 204 -13.04 -2.08 -24.01
C PHE A 204 -14.35 -2.77 -24.41
N THR A 205 -14.31 -4.08 -24.64
CA THR A 205 -15.51 -4.87 -24.95
C THR A 205 -16.50 -4.83 -23.78
N GLU A 206 -16.02 -5.07 -22.55
CA GLU A 206 -16.83 -4.99 -21.34
C GLU A 206 -17.48 -3.60 -21.16
N MET A 207 -16.72 -2.52 -21.39
CA MET A 207 -17.21 -1.14 -21.35
C MET A 207 -18.37 -0.92 -22.32
N GLN A 208 -18.25 -1.39 -23.56
CA GLN A 208 -19.31 -1.27 -24.57
C GLN A 208 -20.55 -2.10 -24.18
N THR A 209 -20.37 -3.34 -23.71
CA THR A 209 -21.48 -4.18 -23.26
C THR A 209 -22.22 -3.60 -22.05
N ALA A 210 -21.51 -2.85 -21.20
CA ALA A 210 -22.09 -2.10 -20.09
C ALA A 210 -22.79 -0.79 -20.52
N GLY A 211 -22.87 -0.49 -21.82
CA GLY A 211 -23.59 0.66 -22.37
C GLY A 211 -22.81 1.98 -22.36
N PHE A 212 -21.52 1.97 -22.01
CA PHE A 212 -20.71 3.19 -22.01
C PHE A 212 -20.19 3.50 -23.42
N ARG A 213 -20.44 4.73 -23.89
CA ARG A 213 -19.92 5.20 -25.17
C ARG A 213 -18.42 5.49 -25.07
N PRO A 214 -17.58 4.86 -25.92
CA PRO A 214 -16.17 5.22 -26.05
C PRO A 214 -16.00 6.71 -26.34
N ASN A 215 -14.93 7.31 -25.82
CA ASN A 215 -14.56 8.68 -26.13
C ASN A 215 -13.14 8.76 -26.72
N TYR A 216 -12.71 9.99 -26.96
CA TYR A 216 -11.36 10.33 -27.40
C TYR A 216 -10.25 9.59 -26.62
N ILE A 217 -10.33 9.56 -25.29
CA ILE A 217 -9.33 8.92 -24.43
C ILE A 217 -9.36 7.41 -24.58
N THR A 218 -10.55 6.81 -24.73
CA THR A 218 -10.73 5.36 -24.92
C THR A 218 -9.95 4.86 -26.13
N PHE A 219 -10.07 5.54 -27.28
CA PHE A 219 -9.37 5.15 -28.51
C PHE A 219 -7.87 5.40 -28.44
N LEU A 220 -7.43 6.49 -27.83
CA LEU A 220 -6.01 6.73 -27.59
C LEU A 220 -5.35 5.58 -26.79
N CYS A 221 -6.06 5.04 -25.77
CA CYS A 221 -5.57 3.90 -24.99
C CYS A 221 -5.42 2.64 -25.85
N LEU A 222 -6.41 2.35 -26.70
CA LEU A 222 -6.37 1.19 -27.61
C LEU A 222 -5.23 1.29 -28.62
N LEU A 223 -5.04 2.47 -29.23
CA LEU A 223 -3.95 2.71 -30.16
C LEU A 223 -2.58 2.62 -29.48
N THR A 224 -2.46 3.12 -28.25
CA THR A 224 -1.23 2.99 -27.45
C THR A 224 -0.93 1.53 -27.12
N ALA A 225 -1.96 0.75 -26.74
CA ALA A 225 -1.82 -0.68 -26.49
C ALA A 225 -1.42 -1.46 -27.77
N CYS A 226 -1.96 -1.07 -28.94
CA CYS A 226 -1.54 -1.62 -30.23
C CYS A 226 -0.09 -1.26 -30.55
N SER A 227 0.32 0.00 -30.34
CA SER A 227 1.70 0.48 -30.54
C SER A 227 2.70 -0.31 -29.71
N HIS A 228 2.43 -0.51 -28.43
CA HIS A 228 3.30 -1.25 -27.52
C HIS A 228 3.41 -2.74 -27.86
N ALA A 229 2.39 -3.33 -28.48
CA ALA A 229 2.36 -4.73 -28.90
C ALA A 229 2.70 -4.95 -30.39
N GLY A 230 2.90 -3.89 -31.18
CA GLY A 230 3.15 -3.99 -32.62
C GLY A 230 1.96 -4.49 -33.45
N LEU A 231 0.72 -4.34 -32.95
CA LEU A 231 -0.50 -4.83 -33.62
C LEU A 231 -1.01 -3.81 -34.66
N VAL A 232 -0.37 -3.76 -35.83
CA VAL A 232 -0.69 -2.76 -36.88
C VAL A 232 -2.13 -2.86 -37.38
N ASP A 233 -2.62 -4.08 -37.63
CA ASP A 233 -3.94 -4.29 -38.20
C ASP A 233 -5.06 -3.88 -37.24
N ASP A 234 -4.93 -4.23 -35.95
CA ASP A 234 -5.85 -3.76 -34.91
C ASP A 234 -5.75 -2.24 -34.71
N GLY A 235 -4.55 -1.66 -34.76
CA GLY A 235 -4.37 -0.21 -34.70
C GLY A 235 -5.12 0.52 -35.82
N LYS A 236 -4.94 0.08 -37.08
CA LYS A 236 -5.67 0.62 -38.25
C LYS A 236 -7.18 0.42 -38.12
N ARG A 237 -7.61 -0.73 -37.60
CA ARG A 237 -9.03 -1.03 -37.32
C ARG A 237 -9.62 -0.06 -36.30
N TYR A 238 -9.00 0.11 -35.13
CA TYR A 238 -9.51 1.02 -34.10
C TYR A 238 -9.46 2.50 -34.53
N PHE A 239 -8.41 2.91 -35.25
CA PHE A 239 -8.31 4.26 -35.82
C PHE A 239 -9.47 4.55 -36.79
N SER A 240 -9.86 3.56 -37.60
CA SER A 240 -11.02 3.67 -38.51
C SER A 240 -12.35 3.63 -37.75
N LEU A 241 -12.46 2.73 -36.76
CA LEU A 241 -13.66 2.53 -35.93
C LEU A 241 -14.07 3.82 -35.20
N MET A 242 -13.09 4.51 -34.64
CA MET A 242 -13.25 5.80 -33.94
C MET A 242 -14.05 6.81 -34.78
N LYS A 243 -13.70 6.96 -36.07
CA LYS A 243 -14.36 7.89 -36.98
C LYS A 243 -15.67 7.34 -37.54
N LYS A 244 -15.66 6.11 -38.07
CA LYS A 244 -16.78 5.55 -38.84
C LYS A 244 -17.99 5.19 -37.99
N GLU A 245 -17.77 4.60 -36.82
CA GLU A 245 -18.85 4.06 -35.99
C GLU A 245 -19.15 4.93 -34.76
N HIS A 246 -18.14 5.66 -34.26
CA HIS A 246 -18.29 6.51 -33.07
C HIS A 246 -18.33 8.01 -33.35
N GLY A 247 -18.06 8.45 -34.58
CA GLY A 247 -18.10 9.87 -34.97
C GLY A 247 -17.08 10.74 -34.23
N ILE A 248 -15.99 10.15 -33.76
CA ILE A 248 -14.93 10.87 -33.03
C ILE A 248 -13.81 11.18 -34.03
N GLU A 249 -13.54 12.47 -34.24
CA GLU A 249 -12.45 12.87 -35.15
C GLU A 249 -11.08 12.66 -34.49
N PRO A 250 -10.13 11.96 -35.16
CA PRO A 250 -8.77 11.78 -34.67
C PRO A 250 -8.09 13.13 -34.43
N GLN A 251 -7.50 13.31 -33.24
CA GLN A 251 -6.64 14.47 -32.93
C GLN A 251 -5.17 14.06 -32.97
N ALA A 252 -4.28 15.02 -32.78
CA ALA A 252 -2.84 14.84 -32.89
C ALA A 252 -2.27 13.65 -32.09
N GLU A 253 -2.77 13.38 -30.88
CA GLU A 253 -2.27 12.26 -30.07
C GLU A 253 -2.64 10.89 -30.66
N HIS A 254 -3.75 10.79 -31.39
CA HIS A 254 -4.12 9.57 -32.10
C HIS A 254 -3.19 9.31 -33.28
N TYR A 255 -2.87 10.36 -34.04
CA TYR A 255 -1.87 10.28 -35.12
C TYR A 255 -0.49 9.94 -34.55
N ALA A 256 -0.07 10.57 -33.45
CA ALA A 256 1.20 10.27 -32.79
C ALA A 256 1.29 8.79 -32.37
N ALA A 257 0.21 8.22 -31.81
CA ALA A 257 0.16 6.80 -31.44
C ALA A 257 0.24 5.87 -32.67
N MET A 258 -0.39 6.24 -33.78
CA MET A 258 -0.31 5.48 -35.04
C MET A 258 1.06 5.57 -35.71
N VAL A 259 1.68 6.75 -35.71
CA VAL A 259 3.06 6.95 -36.20
C VAL A 259 4.05 6.19 -35.34
N ASP A 260 3.88 6.18 -34.01
CA ASP A 260 4.69 5.37 -33.09
C ASP A 260 4.52 3.86 -33.37
N LEU A 261 3.29 3.40 -33.64
CA LEU A 261 3.00 2.00 -34.01
C LEU A 261 3.66 1.59 -35.32
N LEU A 262 3.45 2.37 -36.39
CA LEU A 262 4.04 2.10 -37.72
C LEU A 262 5.57 2.19 -37.66
N GLY A 263 6.07 3.20 -36.95
CA GLY A 263 7.48 3.45 -36.74
C GLY A 263 8.19 2.30 -36.03
N ARG A 264 7.63 1.74 -34.95
CA ARG A 264 8.21 0.59 -34.23
C ARG A 264 8.32 -0.68 -35.08
N VAL A 265 7.42 -0.85 -36.05
CA VAL A 265 7.40 -2.01 -36.95
C VAL A 265 8.25 -1.77 -38.21
N GLY A 266 8.88 -0.60 -38.34
CA GLY A 266 9.74 -0.25 -39.47
C GLY A 266 9.00 0.21 -40.72
N ARG A 267 7.69 0.46 -40.63
CA ARG A 267 6.86 0.96 -41.74
C ARG A 267 6.97 2.49 -41.84
N ILE A 268 8.21 3.00 -41.94
CA ILE A 268 8.51 4.44 -41.96
C ILE A 268 7.81 5.19 -43.11
N PRO A 269 7.77 4.67 -44.36
CA PRO A 269 7.07 5.34 -45.46
C PRO A 269 5.57 5.54 -45.18
N GLU A 270 4.88 4.52 -44.66
CA GLU A 270 3.47 4.64 -44.29
C GLU A 270 3.24 5.60 -43.11
N ALA A 271 4.22 5.70 -42.20
CA ALA A 271 4.16 6.68 -41.12
C ALA A 271 4.26 8.12 -41.66
N LEU A 272 5.10 8.36 -42.66
CA LEU A 272 5.20 9.65 -43.36
C LEU A 272 3.90 9.98 -44.12
N GLU A 273 3.36 9.04 -44.90
CA GLU A 273 2.08 9.23 -45.60
C GLU A 273 0.95 9.58 -44.62
N LEU A 274 0.92 8.93 -43.46
CA LEU A 274 -0.07 9.23 -42.42
C LEU A 274 0.08 10.66 -41.88
N ILE A 275 1.32 11.13 -41.66
CA ILE A 275 1.61 12.50 -41.22
C ILE A 275 1.15 13.53 -42.27
N GLU A 276 1.42 13.26 -43.54
CA GLU A 276 1.00 14.12 -44.66
C GLU A 276 -0.52 14.18 -44.81
N SER A 277 -1.23 13.11 -44.42
CA SER A 277 -2.70 13.05 -44.46
C SER A 277 -3.40 13.75 -43.28
N MET A 278 -2.66 14.31 -42.32
CA MET A 278 -3.24 14.93 -41.13
C MET A 278 -4.07 16.18 -41.48
N PRO A 279 -5.28 16.35 -40.90
CA PRO A 279 -6.12 17.52 -41.13
C PRO A 279 -5.65 18.77 -40.34
N MET A 280 -4.59 18.63 -39.54
CA MET A 280 -3.99 19.68 -38.72
C MET A 280 -2.46 19.68 -38.90
N GLU A 281 -1.83 20.79 -38.52
CA GLU A 281 -0.37 20.87 -38.48
C GLU A 281 0.19 19.81 -37.50
N PRO A 282 1.12 18.93 -37.94
CA PRO A 282 1.62 17.87 -37.06
C PRO A 282 2.47 18.43 -35.91
N PRO A 283 2.09 18.21 -34.64
CA PRO A 283 2.83 18.75 -33.51
C PRO A 283 4.09 17.94 -33.21
N ASP A 284 4.92 18.47 -32.30
CA ASP A 284 6.21 17.90 -31.91
C ASP A 284 6.14 16.42 -31.49
N SER A 285 5.03 15.98 -30.91
CA SER A 285 4.82 14.59 -30.48
C SER A 285 4.82 13.62 -31.64
N VAL A 286 4.27 14.01 -32.79
CA VAL A 286 4.17 13.20 -34.01
C VAL A 286 5.54 13.07 -34.67
N TRP A 287 6.22 14.20 -34.92
CA TRP A 287 7.57 14.20 -35.49
C TRP A 287 8.58 13.54 -34.56
N GLY A 288 8.42 13.68 -33.24
CA GLY A 288 9.24 12.99 -32.25
C GLY A 288 9.06 11.47 -32.27
N ALA A 289 7.85 10.97 -32.52
CA ALA A 289 7.59 9.54 -32.71
C ALA A 289 8.26 9.01 -33.99
N LEU A 290 8.17 9.74 -35.10
CA LEU A 290 8.86 9.39 -36.35
C LEU A 290 10.39 9.40 -36.18
N LEU A 291 10.95 10.44 -35.54
CA LEU A 291 12.38 10.55 -35.28
C LEU A 291 12.90 9.39 -34.41
N MET A 292 12.09 8.93 -33.45
CA MET A 292 12.40 7.74 -32.66
C MET A 292 12.46 6.47 -33.52
N ALA A 293 11.52 6.30 -34.45
CA ALA A 293 11.52 5.18 -35.38
C ALA A 293 12.75 5.22 -36.30
N CYS A 294 13.08 6.39 -36.83
CA CYS A 294 14.28 6.58 -37.66
C CYS A 294 15.56 6.17 -36.92
N ARG A 295 15.67 6.47 -35.61
CA ARG A 295 16.78 5.99 -34.77
C ARG A 295 16.84 4.46 -34.73
N MET A 296 15.70 3.80 -34.51
CA MET A 296 15.62 2.34 -34.39
C MET A 296 16.06 1.63 -35.68
N PHE A 297 15.68 2.17 -36.84
CA PHE A 297 15.98 1.59 -38.15
C PHE A 297 17.17 2.25 -38.85
N LYS A 298 17.90 3.13 -38.16
CA LYS A 298 19.08 3.86 -38.65
C LYS A 298 18.84 4.68 -39.94
N ASP A 299 17.61 5.15 -40.14
CA ASP A 299 17.23 5.99 -41.28
C ASP A 299 17.61 7.46 -41.01
N ALA A 300 18.82 7.83 -41.42
CA ALA A 300 19.36 9.16 -41.20
C ALA A 300 18.65 10.25 -42.04
N ASP A 301 18.13 9.91 -43.20
CA ASP A 301 17.59 10.89 -44.14
C ASP A 301 16.18 11.30 -43.72
N THR A 302 15.32 10.34 -43.37
CA THR A 302 14.00 10.65 -42.79
C THR A 302 14.13 11.33 -41.43
N ALA A 303 15.14 10.95 -40.62
CA ALA A 303 15.43 11.64 -39.36
C ALA A 303 15.76 13.13 -39.56
N ALA A 304 16.53 13.46 -40.60
CA ALA A 304 16.86 14.84 -40.93
C ALA A 304 15.61 15.66 -41.29
N ILE A 305 14.68 15.07 -42.05
CA ILE A 305 13.41 15.70 -42.42
C ILE A 305 12.55 15.95 -41.17
N ALA A 306 12.36 14.92 -40.33
CA ALA A 306 11.56 15.03 -39.12
C ALA A 306 12.12 16.07 -38.15
N ALA A 307 13.44 16.10 -37.97
CA ALA A 307 14.10 17.07 -37.10
C ALA A 307 14.06 18.49 -37.66
N LYS A 308 14.20 18.67 -38.98
CA LYS A 308 14.07 19.98 -39.63
C LYS A 308 12.67 20.55 -39.37
N ARG A 309 11.61 19.76 -39.54
CA ARG A 309 10.22 20.18 -39.25
C ARG A 309 10.04 20.57 -37.78
N LEU A 310 10.57 19.79 -36.84
CA LEU A 310 10.56 20.11 -35.41
C LEU A 310 11.24 21.45 -35.09
N PHE A 311 12.36 21.76 -35.74
CA PHE A 311 13.09 22.99 -35.44
C PHE A 311 12.48 24.23 -36.13
N GLU A 312 11.85 24.06 -37.29
CA GLU A 312 11.11 25.11 -38.00
C GLU A 312 9.88 25.59 -37.21
N THR A 313 9.21 24.71 -36.45
CA THR A 313 8.09 25.08 -35.56
C THR A 313 8.52 25.79 -34.27
N GLY A 314 9.83 26.04 -34.10
CA GLY A 314 10.38 26.69 -32.91
C GLY A 314 10.57 25.77 -31.71
N SER A 315 10.52 24.44 -31.90
CA SER A 315 10.72 23.48 -30.81
C SER A 315 12.09 23.64 -30.16
N ARG A 316 12.12 23.83 -28.84
CA ARG A 316 13.34 23.83 -28.03
C ARG A 316 13.64 22.46 -27.43
N SER A 317 13.14 21.39 -28.06
CA SER A 317 13.26 20.02 -27.57
C SER A 317 14.72 19.55 -27.60
N SER A 318 15.36 19.50 -26.42
CA SER A 318 16.70 18.91 -26.28
C SER A 318 16.73 17.43 -26.69
N GLY A 319 15.61 16.72 -26.50
CA GLY A 319 15.44 15.32 -26.89
C GLY A 319 15.51 15.11 -28.40
N ALA A 320 14.91 16.00 -29.19
CA ALA A 320 14.93 15.92 -30.66
C ALA A 320 16.37 16.08 -31.21
N HIS A 321 17.12 17.06 -30.72
CA HIS A 321 18.53 17.23 -31.10
C HIS A 321 19.39 16.01 -30.74
N MET A 322 19.17 15.44 -29.54
CA MET A 322 19.90 14.25 -29.09
C MET A 322 19.54 13.00 -29.90
N LEU A 323 18.26 12.82 -30.26
CA LEU A 323 17.81 11.71 -31.12
C LEU A 323 18.39 11.84 -32.54
N LEU A 324 18.39 13.04 -33.13
CA LEU A 324 18.99 13.28 -34.44
C LEU A 324 20.50 12.96 -34.42
N SER A 325 21.23 13.49 -33.44
CA SER A 325 22.66 13.21 -33.27
C SER A 325 22.94 11.71 -33.09
N SER A 326 22.11 11.03 -32.27
CA SER A 326 22.22 9.58 -32.06
C SER A 326 21.92 8.79 -33.33
N THR A 327 20.98 9.24 -34.15
CA THR A 327 20.60 8.55 -35.40
C THR A 327 21.72 8.67 -36.44
N TYR A 328 22.29 9.86 -36.62
CA TYR A 328 23.46 10.04 -37.47
C TYR A 328 24.65 9.20 -37.01
N ALA A 329 24.92 9.15 -35.71
CA ALA A 329 25.98 8.30 -35.17
C ALA A 329 25.73 6.80 -35.43
N ALA A 330 24.49 6.33 -35.25
CA ALA A 330 24.10 4.94 -35.52
C ALA A 330 24.19 4.57 -37.02
N ALA A 331 24.04 5.55 -37.91
CA ALA A 331 24.23 5.42 -39.36
C ALA A 331 25.67 5.65 -39.82
N GLY A 332 26.65 5.83 -38.91
CA GLY A 332 28.06 6.07 -39.23
C GLY A 332 28.39 7.51 -39.71
N ARG A 333 27.42 8.42 -39.69
CA ARG A 333 27.56 9.83 -40.11
C ARG A 333 28.07 10.71 -38.96
N HIS A 334 29.30 10.48 -38.51
CA HIS A 334 29.86 11.13 -37.31
C HIS A 334 29.96 12.67 -37.40
N VAL A 335 30.23 13.21 -38.59
CA VAL A 335 30.30 14.67 -38.81
C VAL A 335 28.92 15.32 -38.61
N ASP A 336 27.88 14.75 -39.20
CA ASP A 336 26.51 15.23 -39.06
C ASP A 336 26.02 15.11 -37.61
N ALA A 337 26.42 14.04 -36.92
CA ALA A 337 26.14 13.87 -35.49
C ALA A 337 26.77 14.97 -34.62
N ALA A 338 27.98 15.42 -34.95
CA ALA A 338 28.66 16.52 -34.27
C ALA A 338 28.03 17.88 -34.60
N LEU A 339 27.63 18.10 -35.86
CA LEU A 339 26.91 19.30 -36.29
C LEU A 339 25.55 19.43 -35.59
N ALA A 340 24.78 18.35 -35.45
CA ALA A 340 23.52 18.35 -34.71
C ALA A 340 23.70 18.74 -33.23
N ARG A 341 24.80 18.32 -32.58
CA ARG A 341 25.14 18.74 -31.21
C ARG A 341 25.60 20.19 -31.13
N LYS A 342 26.30 20.68 -32.15
CA LYS A 342 26.69 22.09 -32.25
C LYS A 342 25.44 22.98 -32.38
N ALA A 343 24.52 22.63 -33.27
CA ALA A 343 23.26 23.35 -33.46
C ALA A 343 22.44 23.46 -32.15
N MET A 344 22.40 22.39 -31.35
CA MET A 344 21.75 22.41 -30.03
C MET A 344 22.39 23.43 -29.06
N ARG A 345 23.73 23.53 -29.06
CA ARG A 345 24.46 24.51 -28.23
C ARG A 345 24.26 25.94 -28.73
N ASP A 346 24.34 26.14 -30.03
CA ASP A 346 24.19 27.45 -30.68
C ASP A 346 22.76 28.00 -30.46
N ALA A 347 21.75 27.12 -30.40
CA ALA A 347 20.37 27.46 -30.06
C ALA A 347 20.12 27.68 -28.54
N GLY A 348 21.14 27.55 -27.68
CA GLY A 348 21.01 27.71 -26.23
C GLY A 348 20.19 26.62 -25.53
N VAL A 349 19.91 25.50 -26.21
CA VAL A 349 19.08 24.41 -25.68
C VAL A 349 19.92 23.54 -24.75
N ARG A 350 19.54 23.50 -23.46
CA ARG A 350 20.22 22.66 -22.47
C ARG A 350 19.69 21.22 -22.53
N LYS A 351 20.59 20.25 -22.42
CA LYS A 351 20.23 18.84 -22.31
C LYS A 351 19.43 18.62 -21.03
N GLU A 352 18.27 17.98 -21.16
CA GLU A 352 17.49 17.56 -20.00
C GLU A 352 18.26 16.50 -19.18
N THR A 353 18.31 16.70 -17.86
CA THR A 353 19.01 15.79 -16.96
C THR A 353 18.18 14.53 -16.72
N GLY A 354 18.79 13.35 -16.89
CA GLY A 354 18.15 12.07 -16.59
C GLY A 354 18.12 11.81 -15.09
N LEU A 355 16.93 11.91 -14.51
CA LEU A 355 16.64 11.62 -13.11
C LEU A 355 15.96 10.27 -12.99
N SER A 356 16.41 9.49 -12.01
CA SER A 356 15.71 8.28 -11.59
C SER A 356 15.47 8.34 -10.09
N TRP A 357 14.31 7.91 -9.63
CA TRP A 357 13.99 7.93 -8.21
C TRP A 357 13.24 6.67 -7.77
N LEU A 358 13.32 6.37 -6.49
CA LEU A 358 12.49 5.37 -5.81
C LEU A 358 11.96 5.93 -4.50
N GLU A 359 10.81 5.41 -4.08
CA GLU A 359 10.27 5.62 -2.74
C GLU A 359 10.59 4.38 -1.90
N ALA A 360 11.26 4.58 -0.76
CA ALA A 360 11.56 3.52 0.19
C ALA A 360 11.69 4.08 1.59
N ALA A 361 11.21 3.34 2.59
CA ALA A 361 11.25 3.72 4.00
C ALA A 361 10.61 5.10 4.30
N GLY A 362 9.60 5.53 3.52
CA GLY A 362 8.94 6.83 3.68
C GLY A 362 9.65 8.01 3.04
N GLU A 363 10.74 7.81 2.30
CA GLU A 363 11.49 8.87 1.62
C GLU A 363 11.60 8.63 0.11
N VAL A 364 11.63 9.72 -0.67
CA VAL A 364 11.90 9.67 -2.11
C VAL A 364 13.38 9.95 -2.36
N HIS A 365 14.11 8.92 -2.81
CA HIS A 365 15.53 9.01 -3.13
C HIS A 365 15.70 9.29 -4.62
N THR A 366 16.27 10.44 -4.96
CA THR A 366 16.49 10.86 -6.36
C THR A 366 17.96 10.79 -6.74
N PHE A 367 18.24 10.23 -7.91
CA PHE A 367 19.58 10.01 -8.44
C PHE A 367 19.76 10.71 -9.80
N VAL A 368 20.96 11.28 -9.96
CA VAL A 368 21.52 11.72 -11.24
C VAL A 368 22.66 10.77 -11.58
N SER A 369 22.95 10.53 -12.86
CA SER A 369 24.08 9.67 -13.26
C SER A 369 25.39 10.15 -12.62
N ASN A 370 26.22 9.20 -12.15
CA ASN A 370 27.47 9.43 -11.43
C ASN A 370 27.34 10.24 -10.11
N CYS A 371 26.14 10.39 -9.56
CA CYS A 371 25.94 11.16 -8.32
C CYS A 371 26.47 10.41 -7.10
N ARG A 372 27.34 11.07 -6.31
CA ARG A 372 27.85 10.60 -5.02
C ARG A 372 27.28 11.35 -3.81
N ARG A 373 26.23 12.16 -4.00
CA ARG A 373 25.64 12.99 -2.93
C ARG A 373 24.81 12.20 -1.91
N HIS A 374 24.43 10.97 -2.22
CA HIS A 374 23.63 10.13 -1.33
C HIS A 374 24.47 9.64 -0.14
N PRO A 375 23.95 9.64 1.11
CA PRO A 375 24.69 9.18 2.29
C PRO A 375 25.24 7.75 2.16
N ARG A 376 24.48 6.87 1.50
CA ARG A 376 24.87 5.47 1.22
C ARG A 376 25.59 5.25 -0.11
N SER A 377 26.14 6.32 -0.72
CA SER A 377 26.75 6.22 -2.05
C SER A 377 27.88 5.18 -2.12
N THR A 378 28.75 5.11 -1.12
CA THR A 378 29.83 4.10 -1.08
C THR A 378 29.30 2.67 -1.14
N GLU A 379 28.24 2.37 -0.39
CA GLU A 379 27.60 1.05 -0.38
C GLU A 379 26.94 0.72 -1.73
N ILE A 380 26.23 1.69 -2.31
CA ILE A 380 25.55 1.53 -3.61
C ILE A 380 26.59 1.17 -4.69
N TYR A 381 27.69 1.92 -4.76
CA TYR A 381 28.72 1.69 -5.77
C TYR A 381 29.39 0.32 -5.58
N SER A 382 29.76 -0.04 -4.35
CA SER A 382 30.35 -1.35 -4.07
C SER A 382 29.40 -2.50 -4.42
N LEU A 383 28.09 -2.36 -4.16
CA LEU A 383 27.11 -3.36 -4.55
C LEU A 383 26.99 -3.47 -6.07
N LEU A 384 26.91 -2.35 -6.78
CA LEU A 384 26.81 -2.34 -8.25
C LEU A 384 28.04 -2.93 -8.93
N GLU A 385 29.24 -2.74 -8.38
CA GLU A 385 30.46 -3.39 -8.87
C GLU A 385 30.38 -4.93 -8.71
N LYS A 386 29.97 -5.41 -7.53
CA LYS A 386 29.79 -6.85 -7.28
C LYS A 386 28.73 -7.48 -8.18
N VAL A 387 27.59 -6.81 -8.34
CA VAL A 387 26.51 -7.27 -9.23
C VAL A 387 26.94 -7.19 -10.68
N GLY A 388 27.67 -6.14 -11.07
CA GLY A 388 28.24 -5.99 -12.41
C GLY A 388 29.14 -7.16 -12.81
N ALA A 389 30.04 -7.59 -11.92
CA ALA A 389 30.87 -8.77 -12.17
C ALA A 389 30.05 -10.06 -12.39
N LYS A 390 28.96 -10.25 -11.62
CA LYS A 390 28.03 -11.37 -11.83
C LYS A 390 27.30 -11.29 -13.17
N MET A 391 26.89 -10.08 -13.56
CA MET A 391 26.22 -9.85 -14.85
C MET A 391 27.16 -10.17 -16.02
N GLU A 392 28.42 -9.74 -15.96
CA GLU A 392 29.43 -10.04 -16.98
C GLU A 392 29.70 -11.55 -17.08
N ALA A 393 29.83 -12.24 -15.94
CA ALA A 393 29.94 -13.70 -15.90
C ALA A 393 28.70 -14.41 -16.49
N ALA A 394 27.52 -13.79 -16.41
CA ALA A 394 26.30 -14.28 -17.02
C ALA A 394 26.15 -13.91 -18.51
N GLY A 395 27.11 -13.20 -19.10
CA GLY A 395 27.16 -12.84 -20.52
C GLY A 395 26.64 -11.44 -20.87
N TYR A 396 26.48 -10.54 -19.90
CA TYR A 396 26.17 -9.14 -20.18
C TYR A 396 27.37 -8.41 -20.80
N VAL A 397 27.13 -7.69 -21.90
CA VAL A 397 28.12 -6.82 -22.56
C VAL A 397 27.55 -5.41 -22.65
N ALA A 398 28.28 -4.43 -22.12
CA ALA A 398 27.88 -3.03 -22.15
C ALA A 398 27.94 -2.45 -23.57
N ASP A 399 26.87 -1.79 -24.00
CA ASP A 399 26.83 -1.12 -25.32
C ASP A 399 27.53 0.24 -25.26
N THR A 400 28.80 0.26 -25.70
CA THR A 400 29.64 1.46 -25.70
C THR A 400 29.45 2.35 -26.93
N ALA A 401 28.66 1.94 -27.92
CA ALA A 401 28.50 2.66 -29.20
C ALA A 401 27.86 4.05 -29.03
N ALA A 402 27.11 4.27 -27.95
CA ALA A 402 26.45 5.55 -27.64
C ALA A 402 27.33 6.57 -26.88
N VAL A 403 28.53 6.19 -26.41
CA VAL A 403 29.40 7.05 -25.58
C VAL A 403 30.45 7.78 -26.44
N VAL A 404 30.11 8.99 -26.88
CA VAL A 404 30.89 9.83 -27.81
C VAL A 404 32.02 10.63 -27.12
N LYS A 405 32.76 10.03 -26.18
CA LYS A 405 33.97 10.68 -25.62
C LYS A 405 35.21 9.92 -26.07
N ASP A 406 36.30 10.64 -26.38
CA ASP A 406 37.65 10.10 -26.58
C ASP A 406 38.26 9.66 -25.24
N VAL A 407 37.62 8.70 -24.58
CA VAL A 407 38.06 8.06 -23.35
C VAL A 407 38.19 6.57 -23.57
N ASP A 408 39.06 5.95 -22.78
CA ASP A 408 39.34 4.52 -22.85
C ASP A 408 38.08 3.67 -22.63
N MET A 409 38.07 2.45 -23.17
CA MET A 409 36.91 1.55 -23.15
C MET A 409 36.44 1.24 -21.73
N ASP A 410 37.36 1.16 -20.77
CA ASP A 410 37.04 0.91 -19.36
C ASP A 410 36.39 2.12 -18.68
N GLU A 411 36.73 3.35 -19.09
CA GLU A 411 36.09 4.58 -18.60
C GLU A 411 34.68 4.77 -19.19
N LYS A 412 34.48 4.32 -20.44
CA LYS A 412 33.14 4.26 -21.07
C LYS A 412 32.23 3.25 -20.36
N ARG A 413 32.76 2.08 -20.01
CA ARG A 413 32.05 1.04 -19.23
C ARG A 413 31.68 1.53 -17.83
N ALA A 414 32.61 2.18 -17.14
CA ALA A 414 32.36 2.76 -15.83
C ALA A 414 31.24 3.82 -15.88
N THR A 415 31.21 4.66 -16.92
CA THR A 415 30.16 5.68 -17.09
C THR A 415 28.77 5.07 -17.26
N LEU A 416 28.64 3.97 -18.01
CA LEU A 416 27.37 3.23 -18.20
C LEU A 416 26.94 2.50 -16.92
N GLY A 417 27.89 2.03 -16.12
CA GLY A 417 27.68 1.35 -14.84
C GLY A 417 26.93 2.17 -13.79
N TYR A 418 26.98 3.51 -13.89
CA TYR A 418 26.45 4.43 -12.87
C TYR A 418 25.42 5.41 -13.43
N HIS A 419 24.61 4.96 -14.40
CA HIS A 419 23.40 5.66 -14.79
C HIS A 419 22.41 5.78 -13.62
N SER A 420 21.57 6.82 -13.64
CA SER A 420 20.66 7.11 -12.52
C SER A 420 19.73 5.94 -12.19
N GLU A 421 19.30 5.16 -13.18
CA GLU A 421 18.48 3.95 -12.98
C GLU A 421 19.24 2.90 -12.16
N ARG A 422 20.52 2.67 -12.49
CA ARG A 422 21.36 1.68 -11.81
C ARG A 422 21.64 2.09 -10.37
N LEU A 423 21.88 3.38 -10.14
CA LEU A 423 22.05 3.91 -8.77
C LEU A 423 20.77 3.74 -7.94
N ALA A 424 19.61 4.06 -8.52
CA ALA A 424 18.32 3.87 -7.87
C ALA A 424 18.05 2.39 -7.55
N ILE A 425 18.27 1.48 -8.52
CA ILE A 425 18.13 0.03 -8.30
C ILE A 425 19.14 -0.46 -7.27
N GLY A 426 20.39 0.03 -7.30
CA GLY A 426 21.42 -0.31 -6.33
C GLY A 426 21.05 0.07 -4.90
N LEU A 427 20.48 1.26 -4.69
CA LEU A 427 19.88 1.59 -3.39
C LEU A 427 18.72 0.64 -3.07
N GLY A 428 17.83 0.39 -4.03
CA GLY A 428 16.70 -0.52 -3.86
C GLY A 428 17.11 -1.93 -3.40
N LEU A 429 18.19 -2.48 -3.95
CA LEU A 429 18.75 -3.77 -3.53
C LEU A 429 19.25 -3.75 -2.08
N LEU A 430 19.69 -2.60 -1.56
CA LEU A 430 20.18 -2.45 -0.19
C LEU A 430 19.08 -2.25 0.84
N ILE A 431 17.94 -1.63 0.48
CA ILE A 431 16.93 -1.17 1.45
C ILE A 431 15.54 -1.75 1.27
N VAL A 432 15.20 -2.20 0.06
CA VAL A 432 13.90 -2.83 -0.19
C VAL A 432 14.02 -4.29 0.23
N PRO A 433 13.17 -4.79 1.15
CA PRO A 433 13.20 -6.17 1.61
C PRO A 433 13.15 -7.18 0.47
N GLU A 434 13.74 -8.36 0.68
CA GLU A 434 13.64 -9.47 -0.26
C GLU A 434 12.17 -9.88 -0.46
N GLY A 435 11.82 -10.33 -1.67
CA GLY A 435 10.43 -10.59 -2.07
C GLY A 435 9.59 -9.36 -2.44
N VAL A 436 10.00 -8.13 -2.05
CA VAL A 436 9.32 -6.90 -2.48
C VAL A 436 9.93 -6.36 -3.78
N PRO A 437 9.12 -6.10 -4.83
CA PRO A 437 9.61 -5.53 -6.07
C PRO A 437 10.23 -4.14 -5.88
N ILE A 438 11.40 -3.92 -6.47
CA ILE A 438 12.07 -2.62 -6.49
C ILE A 438 11.39 -1.74 -7.54
N ARG A 439 10.79 -0.63 -7.11
CA ARG A 439 10.06 0.29 -8.01
C ARG A 439 10.89 1.53 -8.27
N VAL A 440 11.27 1.74 -9.52
CA VAL A 440 12.06 2.88 -9.96
C VAL A 440 11.31 3.65 -11.03
N MET A 441 11.35 4.96 -10.95
CA MET A 441 10.73 5.88 -11.91
C MET A 441 11.82 6.71 -12.58
N LYS A 442 11.65 7.00 -13.87
CA LYS A 442 12.58 7.80 -14.67
C LYS A 442 11.84 8.86 -15.48
N ASN A 443 12.38 10.08 -15.52
CA ASN A 443 11.78 11.19 -16.28
C ASN A 443 12.01 11.09 -17.80
N LEU A 444 13.01 10.33 -18.23
CA LEU A 444 13.37 10.09 -19.63
C LEU A 444 13.16 8.62 -20.01
N ARG A 445 13.24 8.31 -21.30
CA ARG A 445 13.28 6.92 -21.78
C ARG A 445 14.54 6.22 -21.24
N VAL A 446 14.40 4.98 -20.78
CA VAL A 446 15.53 4.14 -20.36
C VAL A 446 16.38 3.80 -21.58
N CYS A 447 17.70 3.91 -21.49
CA CYS A 447 18.58 3.55 -22.61
C CYS A 447 18.65 2.03 -22.81
N ASP A 448 18.95 1.61 -24.03
CA ASP A 448 18.94 0.19 -24.42
C ASP A 448 19.92 -0.64 -23.57
N ASP A 449 21.09 -0.07 -23.27
CA ASP A 449 22.07 -0.68 -22.35
C ASP A 449 21.52 -0.86 -20.93
N CYS A 450 20.90 0.16 -20.33
CA CYS A 450 20.32 0.03 -18.98
C CYS A 450 19.15 -0.93 -18.97
N HIS A 451 18.30 -0.94 -20.00
CA HIS A 451 17.24 -1.92 -20.13
C HIS A 451 17.80 -3.35 -20.16
N ASN A 452 18.85 -3.60 -20.95
CA ASN A 452 19.51 -4.90 -20.99
C ASN A 452 20.20 -5.24 -19.66
N ALA A 453 20.93 -4.30 -19.06
CA ALA A 453 21.60 -4.48 -17.79
C ALA A 453 20.61 -4.85 -16.67
N VAL A 454 19.43 -4.22 -16.62
CA VAL A 454 18.41 -4.53 -15.60
C VAL A 454 17.83 -5.94 -15.78
N LYS A 455 17.74 -6.47 -17.00
CA LYS A 455 17.44 -7.90 -17.23
C LYS A 455 18.46 -8.78 -16.52
N TYR A 456 19.75 -8.62 -16.84
CA TYR A 456 20.80 -9.42 -16.21
C TYR A 456 20.86 -9.21 -14.69
N LEU A 457 20.65 -7.99 -14.21
CA LEU A 457 20.58 -7.69 -12.79
C LEU A 457 19.44 -8.47 -12.12
N SER A 458 18.23 -8.48 -12.68
CA SER A 458 17.10 -9.25 -12.14
C SER A 458 17.43 -10.75 -12.08
N LYS A 459 18.04 -11.30 -13.13
CA LYS A 459 18.49 -12.70 -13.18
C LYS A 459 19.55 -13.03 -12.15
N CYS A 460 20.55 -12.17 -11.96
CA CYS A 460 21.69 -12.42 -11.08
C CYS A 460 21.35 -12.21 -9.59
N THR A 461 20.32 -11.41 -9.30
CA THR A 461 19.91 -11.07 -7.94
C THR A 461 18.64 -11.79 -7.49
N GLY A 462 17.87 -12.39 -8.41
CA GLY A 462 16.54 -12.93 -8.12
C GLY A 462 15.49 -11.87 -7.77
N ARG A 463 15.80 -10.58 -7.98
CA ARG A 463 14.94 -9.46 -7.57
C ARG A 463 14.08 -9.00 -8.74
N VAL A 464 12.78 -8.83 -8.49
CA VAL A 464 11.85 -8.20 -9.42
C VAL A 464 12.09 -6.69 -9.41
N VAL A 465 12.29 -6.09 -10.59
CA VAL A 465 12.42 -4.64 -10.76
C VAL A 465 11.30 -4.12 -11.64
N VAL A 466 10.52 -3.17 -11.14
CA VAL A 466 9.52 -2.43 -11.92
C VAL A 466 10.08 -1.06 -12.22
N LEU A 467 10.44 -0.81 -13.48
CA LEU A 467 11.00 0.44 -13.95
C LEU A 467 10.00 1.15 -14.85
N ARG A 468 9.56 2.34 -14.45
CA ARG A 468 8.73 3.21 -15.27
C ARG A 468 9.62 4.21 -15.99
N ASP A 469 9.54 4.25 -17.31
CA ASP A 469 10.10 5.34 -18.10
C ASP A 469 9.02 6.37 -18.47
N ASN A 470 9.37 7.38 -19.27
CA ASN A 470 8.42 8.41 -19.65
C ASN A 470 7.28 7.94 -20.58
N ARG A 471 7.29 6.68 -21.03
CA ARG A 471 6.31 6.10 -21.98
C ARG A 471 5.55 4.93 -21.39
N ARG A 472 6.20 4.04 -20.64
CA ARG A 472 5.61 2.79 -20.15
C ARG A 472 6.31 2.22 -18.91
N PHE A 473 5.73 1.15 -18.39
CA PHE A 473 6.34 0.28 -17.39
C PHE A 473 7.09 -0.89 -18.04
N HIS A 474 8.22 -1.24 -17.43
CA HIS A 474 9.00 -2.43 -17.72
C HIS A 474 9.10 -3.23 -16.42
N ARG A 475 8.59 -4.46 -16.43
CA ARG A 475 8.75 -5.39 -15.32
C ARG A 475 9.84 -6.38 -15.68
N PHE A 476 10.93 -6.36 -14.91
CA PHE A 476 12.07 -7.24 -15.06
C PHE A 476 12.03 -8.34 -14.01
N GLU A 477 12.05 -9.59 -14.47
CA GLU A 477 11.91 -10.78 -13.65
C GLU A 477 12.65 -11.92 -14.35
N ASP A 478 13.59 -12.57 -13.65
CA ASP A 478 14.41 -13.68 -14.14
C ASP A 478 15.11 -13.44 -15.49
N GLY A 479 15.55 -12.21 -15.75
CA GLY A 479 16.23 -11.86 -17.01
C GLY A 479 15.30 -11.58 -18.18
N LEU A 480 13.99 -11.60 -17.95
CA LEU A 480 12.98 -11.23 -18.93
C LEU A 480 12.41 -9.85 -18.61
N CYS A 481 11.92 -9.16 -19.64
CA CYS A 481 11.18 -7.91 -19.49
C CYS A 481 9.77 -8.10 -20.06
N SER A 482 8.75 -7.55 -19.39
CA SER A 482 7.34 -7.58 -19.82
C SER A 482 7.10 -7.02 -21.23
N CYS A 483 8.06 -6.31 -21.80
CA CYS A 483 7.95 -5.78 -23.16
C CYS A 483 8.37 -6.73 -24.29
N GLY A 484 8.93 -7.91 -23.97
CA GLY A 484 9.40 -8.86 -24.97
C GLY A 484 10.49 -8.33 -25.92
N ASP A 485 11.29 -7.34 -25.50
CA ASP A 485 12.36 -6.69 -26.28
C ASP A 485 11.91 -5.99 -27.59
N PHE A 486 10.60 -5.84 -27.80
CA PHE A 486 10.00 -5.18 -28.98
C PHE A 486 10.50 -3.73 -29.21
N CYS A 487 11.12 -3.10 -28.21
CA CYS A 487 11.64 -1.73 -28.28
C CYS A 487 13.13 -1.61 -28.64
N CYS A 488 13.87 -2.73 -28.66
CA CYS A 488 15.35 -2.71 -28.66
C CYS A 488 15.99 -3.49 -29.83
N CYS A 489 15.20 -4.15 -30.69
CA CYS A 489 15.71 -5.02 -31.75
C CYS A 489 15.57 -4.37 -33.14
N GLY A 490 16.68 -4.29 -33.89
CA GLY A 490 16.67 -4.06 -35.34
C GLY A 490 16.59 -5.39 -36.11
N ASP A 491 15.65 -5.47 -37.04
CA ASP A 491 15.37 -6.43 -38.14
C ASP A 491 15.55 -7.95 -38.00
N ASN A 492 16.42 -8.50 -37.14
CA ASN A 492 16.75 -9.93 -37.20
C ASN A 492 16.01 -10.86 -36.23
N ASP A 493 15.33 -10.36 -35.19
CA ASP A 493 14.64 -11.21 -34.19
C ASP A 493 13.10 -11.20 -34.26
N ILE A 494 12.50 -10.33 -35.08
CA ILE A 494 11.05 -10.13 -35.15
C ILE A 494 10.31 -11.38 -35.68
N LYS A 495 10.98 -12.22 -36.50
CA LYS A 495 10.41 -13.45 -37.04
C LYS A 495 10.47 -14.64 -36.07
N ALA A 496 11.40 -14.65 -35.11
CA ALA A 496 11.57 -15.75 -34.16
C ALA A 496 10.61 -15.64 -32.96
N GLN A 497 10.29 -14.42 -32.50
CA GLN A 497 9.46 -14.21 -31.30
C GLN A 497 7.94 -14.25 -31.53
N LYS A 498 7.46 -14.03 -32.77
CA LYS A 498 6.03 -14.11 -33.11
C LYS A 498 5.40 -15.49 -32.84
N LYS A 499 6.21 -16.55 -32.78
CA LYS A 499 5.76 -17.93 -32.50
C LYS A 499 5.62 -18.26 -31.00
N SER A 500 6.24 -17.47 -30.13
CA SER A 500 6.28 -17.72 -28.68
C SER A 500 5.12 -17.06 -27.93
N TYR A 501 4.77 -15.83 -28.30
CA TYR A 501 3.76 -15.03 -27.57
C TYR A 501 2.31 -15.47 -27.82
N LEU A 502 2.00 -16.01 -29.00
CA LEU A 502 0.65 -16.50 -29.33
C LEU A 502 0.38 -17.93 -28.82
N ALA A 503 1.38 -18.62 -28.26
CA ALA A 503 1.26 -20.03 -27.85
C ALA A 503 1.01 -20.23 -26.34
N LYS A 504 1.00 -19.16 -25.53
CA LYS A 504 0.81 -19.24 -24.07
C LYS A 504 -0.25 -18.26 -23.59
N GLY A 505 -1.51 -18.54 -23.93
CA GLY A 505 -2.66 -18.00 -23.19
C GLY A 505 -2.91 -18.84 -21.93
N PRO A 506 -3.17 -18.24 -20.76
CA PRO A 506 -3.46 -19.00 -19.54
C PRO A 506 -4.95 -19.37 -19.54
N LEU A 507 -5.32 -20.42 -20.28
CA LEU A 507 -6.63 -21.09 -20.21
C LEU A 507 -6.52 -22.44 -20.93
N ALA A 508 -6.16 -23.48 -20.19
CA ALA A 508 -6.48 -24.91 -20.38
C ALA A 508 -5.33 -25.83 -19.93
N ARG A 509 -5.57 -26.57 -18.83
CA ARG A 509 -5.02 -27.86 -18.36
C ARG A 509 -5.10 -27.86 -16.82
N ASN A 510 -5.70 -28.80 -16.10
CA ASN A 510 -6.41 -30.03 -16.42
C ASN A 510 -7.39 -30.29 -15.26
N LYS A 511 -8.57 -30.82 -15.60
CA LYS A 511 -9.49 -31.50 -14.67
C LYS A 511 -8.99 -32.92 -14.39
N ALA A 512 -9.41 -33.44 -13.24
CA ALA A 512 -9.35 -34.84 -12.77
C ALA A 512 -7.95 -35.27 -12.29
N THR A 513 -7.73 -35.87 -11.12
CA THR A 513 -8.54 -36.78 -10.28
C THR A 513 -7.98 -36.81 -8.86
N GLN A 514 -8.85 -36.79 -7.84
CA GLN A 514 -8.77 -37.49 -6.53
C GLN A 514 -9.57 -36.68 -5.50
N ALA A 515 -10.90 -36.78 -5.62
CA ALA A 515 -11.81 -36.57 -4.51
C ALA A 515 -12.37 -37.94 -4.19
N GLU A 516 -11.93 -38.54 -3.10
CA GLU A 516 -12.61 -39.58 -2.33
C GLU A 516 -11.66 -40.06 -1.24
N THR A 517 -12.03 -39.77 0.02
CA THR A 517 -11.74 -40.47 1.28
C THR A 517 -11.25 -39.50 2.36
N LEU A 518 -12.17 -39.00 3.19
CA LEU A 518 -12.08 -39.00 4.67
C LEU A 518 -13.21 -38.10 5.24
N HIS A 519 -14.43 -38.62 5.22
CA HIS A 519 -15.47 -38.21 6.17
C HIS A 519 -15.72 -39.41 7.07
N ALA A 520 -15.08 -39.40 8.25
CA ALA A 520 -15.47 -40.10 9.48
C ALA A 520 -14.24 -40.37 10.35
N LYS A 521 -14.03 -39.52 11.36
CA LYS A 521 -13.52 -39.86 12.69
C LYS A 521 -13.24 -38.55 13.39
N TYR A 522 -13.98 -38.24 14.46
CA TYR A 522 -13.44 -37.86 15.76
C TYR A 522 -14.62 -37.81 16.73
N SER A 523 -14.88 -38.97 17.32
CA SER A 523 -15.58 -39.09 18.59
C SER A 523 -14.65 -39.85 19.51
N ASN A 524 -14.40 -39.25 20.68
CA ASN A 524 -13.74 -39.76 21.88
C ASN A 524 -12.21 -39.94 21.94
N MET A 525 -11.67 -39.20 22.92
CA MET A 525 -10.56 -39.56 23.83
C MET A 525 -9.17 -39.83 23.22
N SER A 526 -8.44 -38.76 22.86
CA SER A 526 -6.97 -38.81 22.79
C SER A 526 -6.21 -37.46 22.89
N SER A 527 -6.85 -36.33 23.20
CA SER A 527 -6.24 -34.98 23.10
C SER A 527 -5.15 -34.67 24.16
N LEU A 528 -5.01 -35.46 25.22
CA LEU A 528 -4.04 -35.19 26.30
C LEU A 528 -2.60 -35.70 26.03
N ARG A 529 -2.32 -36.37 24.90
CA ARG A 529 -0.97 -36.94 24.63
C ARG A 529 0.09 -35.91 24.21
N GLY A 530 -0.28 -34.64 23.96
CA GLY A 530 0.64 -33.61 23.43
C GLY A 530 1.46 -32.83 24.48
N PHE A 531 1.02 -32.81 25.74
CA PHE A 531 1.56 -31.96 26.81
C PHE A 531 2.50 -32.69 27.79
N GLY A 532 2.95 -33.91 27.48
CA GLY A 532 3.58 -34.83 28.45
C GLY A 532 4.80 -34.30 29.23
N ASN A 533 5.49 -33.27 28.75
CA ASN A 533 6.61 -32.62 29.44
C ASN A 533 6.32 -31.19 29.94
N ILE A 534 5.20 -30.58 29.56
CA ILE A 534 4.90 -29.18 29.87
C ILE A 534 4.78 -28.98 31.38
N ALA A 535 4.02 -29.83 32.07
CA ALA A 535 3.91 -29.79 33.53
C ALA A 535 5.26 -29.85 34.27
N ARG A 536 6.25 -30.59 33.73
CA ARG A 536 7.58 -30.70 34.36
C ARG A 536 8.48 -29.51 34.06
N LYS A 537 8.37 -28.94 32.85
CA LYS A 537 9.23 -27.87 32.34
C LYS A 537 8.60 -26.48 32.42
N TRP A 538 7.40 -26.33 32.98
CA TRP A 538 6.59 -25.12 32.82
C TRP A 538 7.34 -23.83 33.18
N ARG A 539 8.18 -23.83 34.22
CA ARG A 539 8.99 -22.66 34.61
C ARG A 539 9.99 -22.25 33.53
N GLU A 540 10.64 -23.22 32.87
CA GLU A 540 11.55 -22.98 31.74
C GLU A 540 10.78 -22.47 30.52
N LEU A 541 9.64 -23.10 30.22
CA LEU A 541 8.77 -22.72 29.11
C LEU A 541 8.12 -21.34 29.30
N ASN A 542 7.95 -20.90 30.55
CA ASN A 542 7.51 -19.58 30.96
C ASN A 542 8.65 -18.56 31.14
N GLY A 543 9.87 -18.94 30.78
CA GLY A 543 10.97 -18.01 30.57
C GLY A 543 11.81 -17.69 31.80
N VAL A 544 11.79 -18.51 32.88
CA VAL A 544 12.60 -18.25 34.08
C VAL A 544 14.07 -17.94 33.75
N ASN A 545 14.62 -18.61 32.71
CA ASN A 545 15.97 -18.42 32.17
C ASN A 545 16.01 -17.68 30.82
N HIS A 546 15.06 -16.77 30.57
CA HIS A 546 14.95 -16.00 29.31
C HIS A 546 14.96 -16.87 28.04
N TRP A 547 14.36 -18.07 28.13
CA TRP A 547 14.31 -19.08 27.06
C TRP A 547 15.68 -19.43 26.43
N LYS A 548 16.78 -19.24 27.18
CA LYS A 548 18.13 -19.51 26.70
C LYS A 548 18.25 -20.97 26.26
N GLY A 549 18.63 -21.18 25.00
CA GLY A 549 18.78 -22.51 24.39
C GLY A 549 17.47 -23.17 23.94
N LEU A 550 16.33 -22.47 24.03
CA LEU A 550 15.03 -22.99 23.60
C LEU A 550 14.48 -22.32 22.32
N LEU A 551 15.07 -21.20 21.87
CA LEU A 551 14.55 -20.40 20.76
C LEU A 551 15.14 -20.76 19.38
N ASP A 552 16.35 -21.32 19.34
CA ASP A 552 17.05 -21.63 18.09
C ASP A 552 17.96 -22.87 18.23
N PRO A 553 17.57 -24.03 17.67
CA PRO A 553 16.26 -24.30 17.06
C PRO A 553 15.14 -24.23 18.12
N LEU A 554 13.92 -23.87 17.69
CA LEU A 554 12.79 -23.70 18.60
C LEU A 554 12.36 -25.05 19.21
N ASP A 555 12.51 -25.18 20.53
CA ASP A 555 12.13 -26.37 21.31
C ASP A 555 10.65 -26.72 21.08
N VAL A 556 10.36 -28.02 20.93
CA VAL A 556 9.02 -28.51 20.58
C VAL A 556 7.99 -28.29 21.68
N ASP A 557 8.38 -28.36 22.96
CA ASP A 557 7.49 -28.09 24.08
C ASP A 557 7.21 -26.59 24.19
N LEU A 558 8.24 -25.75 23.96
CA LEU A 558 8.07 -24.29 23.88
C LEU A 558 7.19 -23.88 22.69
N ARG A 559 7.34 -24.51 21.53
CA ARG A 559 6.50 -24.29 20.35
C ARG A 559 5.02 -24.51 20.65
N LYS A 560 4.69 -25.64 21.28
CA LYS A 560 3.32 -25.95 21.72
C LYS A 560 2.81 -24.94 22.75
N ASN A 561 3.67 -24.53 23.69
CA ASN A 561 3.31 -23.54 24.71
C ASN A 561 2.99 -22.17 24.10
N ILE A 562 3.82 -21.69 23.15
CA ILE A 562 3.59 -20.43 22.42
C ILE A 562 2.27 -20.51 21.65
N ILE A 563 2.01 -21.62 20.93
CA ILE A 563 0.77 -21.79 20.17
C ILE A 563 -0.45 -21.81 21.10
N ASN A 564 -0.39 -22.48 22.25
CA ASN A 564 -1.49 -22.49 23.22
C ASN A 564 -1.90 -21.07 23.67
N TYR A 565 -0.93 -20.21 24.01
CA TYR A 565 -1.24 -18.81 24.35
C TYR A 565 -1.65 -17.98 23.13
N GLY A 566 -1.08 -18.28 21.96
CA GLY A 566 -1.50 -17.70 20.68
C GLY A 566 -2.97 -17.97 20.36
N GLU A 567 -3.46 -19.19 20.60
CA GLU A 567 -4.85 -19.56 20.39
C GLU A 567 -5.80 -18.77 21.31
N LEU A 568 -5.41 -18.47 22.55
CA LEU A 568 -6.19 -17.61 23.44
C LEU A 568 -6.24 -16.15 22.96
N SER A 569 -5.16 -15.64 22.38
CA SER A 569 -5.17 -14.34 21.68
C SER A 569 -6.09 -14.37 20.46
N GLN A 570 -6.06 -15.45 19.67
CA GLN A 570 -6.93 -15.63 18.51
C GLN A 570 -8.40 -15.84 18.88
N ALA A 571 -8.68 -16.46 20.02
CA ALA A 571 -10.01 -16.56 20.59
C ALA A 571 -10.59 -15.18 20.87
N ALA A 572 -9.77 -14.25 21.35
CA ALA A 572 -10.16 -12.85 21.54
C ALA A 572 -10.54 -12.15 20.21
N TYR A 573 -9.96 -12.54 19.08
CA TYR A 573 -10.37 -12.04 17.77
C TYR A 573 -11.65 -12.65 17.25
N THR A 574 -11.83 -13.95 17.48
CA THR A 574 -12.95 -14.76 17.03
C THR A 574 -14.23 -14.40 17.78
N GLY A 575 -14.12 -14.09 19.08
CA GLY A 575 -15.25 -13.68 19.91
C GLY A 575 -15.80 -12.28 19.62
N LEU A 576 -15.05 -11.41 18.93
CA LEU A 576 -15.44 -10.01 18.73
C LEU A 576 -16.54 -9.88 17.65
N ASN A 577 -17.65 -9.21 17.99
CA ASN A 577 -18.64 -8.82 16.99
C ASN A 577 -18.14 -7.63 16.15
N ARG A 578 -17.76 -7.91 14.90
CA ARG A 578 -17.23 -6.91 13.95
C ARG A 578 -18.31 -6.30 13.03
N GLU A 579 -19.55 -6.76 13.11
CA GLU A 579 -20.63 -6.31 12.22
C GLU A 579 -21.15 -4.94 12.68
N ARG A 580 -20.64 -3.86 12.07
CA ARG A 580 -20.98 -2.49 12.45
C ARG A 580 -22.46 -2.17 12.31
N ARG A 581 -23.20 -2.88 11.46
CA ARG A 581 -24.66 -2.68 11.33
C ARG A 581 -25.43 -3.27 12.51
N SER A 582 -24.82 -4.18 13.26
CA SER A 582 -25.41 -4.71 14.48
C SER A 582 -25.48 -3.66 15.58
N ARG A 583 -26.53 -3.71 16.39
CA ARG A 583 -26.59 -2.95 17.64
C ARG A 583 -25.55 -3.43 18.66
N TYR A 584 -25.02 -4.65 18.51
CA TYR A 584 -24.04 -5.27 19.41
C TYR A 584 -22.59 -5.20 18.86
N ALA A 585 -22.35 -4.42 17.81
CA ALA A 585 -21.00 -4.21 17.28
C ALA A 585 -20.02 -3.77 18.38
N GLY A 586 -18.86 -4.43 18.47
CA GLY A 586 -17.85 -4.20 19.50
C GLY A 586 -18.05 -4.95 20.81
N SER A 587 -19.11 -5.75 20.95
CA SER A 587 -19.31 -6.69 22.07
C SER A 587 -18.70 -8.07 21.78
N CYS A 588 -18.79 -8.99 22.75
CA CYS A 588 -18.52 -10.41 22.54
C CYS A 588 -19.76 -11.11 21.95
N LEU A 589 -19.55 -12.00 20.97
CA LEU A 589 -20.59 -12.82 20.35
C LEU A 589 -21.15 -13.88 21.31
N PHE A 590 -20.30 -14.41 22.19
CA PHE A 590 -20.58 -15.60 23.00
C PHE A 590 -20.47 -15.28 24.49
N ARG A 591 -21.26 -15.96 25.33
CA ARG A 591 -21.13 -15.89 26.79
C ARG A 591 -19.89 -16.66 27.29
N ARG A 592 -19.41 -16.34 28.50
CA ARG A 592 -18.21 -16.92 29.11
C ARG A 592 -18.22 -18.45 29.21
N LYS A 593 -19.36 -19.03 29.62
CA LYS A 593 -19.48 -20.45 30.01
C LYS A 593 -19.04 -21.43 28.91
N ASP A 594 -19.30 -21.13 27.65
CA ASP A 594 -19.03 -21.98 26.49
C ASP A 594 -18.12 -21.29 25.45
N PHE A 595 -17.60 -20.10 25.76
CA PHE A 595 -16.78 -19.30 24.84
C PHE A 595 -15.64 -20.08 24.18
N LEU A 596 -14.78 -20.75 24.96
CA LEU A 596 -13.60 -21.44 24.41
C LEU A 596 -13.98 -22.62 23.51
N SER A 597 -15.08 -23.30 23.82
CA SER A 597 -15.61 -24.39 22.97
C SER A 597 -16.18 -23.90 21.63
N ARG A 598 -16.40 -22.58 21.49
CA ARG A 598 -16.99 -21.96 20.29
C ARG A 598 -16.00 -21.22 19.41
N VAL A 599 -14.76 -21.05 19.84
CA VAL A 599 -13.75 -20.18 19.19
C VAL A 599 -12.55 -20.93 18.61
N ASP A 600 -12.72 -22.20 18.24
CA ASP A 600 -11.71 -23.08 17.62
C ASP A 600 -10.36 -23.15 18.37
N VAL A 601 -10.39 -23.25 19.71
CA VAL A 601 -9.20 -23.52 20.52
C VAL A 601 -8.97 -25.03 20.61
N SER A 602 -7.71 -25.47 20.51
CA SER A 602 -7.37 -26.90 20.49
C SER A 602 -7.77 -27.64 21.78
N ASN A 603 -7.70 -26.97 22.94
CA ASN A 603 -8.00 -27.54 24.24
C ASN A 603 -8.98 -26.65 25.03
N PRO A 604 -10.27 -26.63 24.68
CA PRO A 604 -11.23 -25.69 25.26
C PRO A 604 -11.52 -25.92 26.75
N ASN A 605 -11.26 -27.13 27.27
CA ASN A 605 -11.45 -27.48 28.68
C ASN A 605 -10.26 -27.12 29.58
N LEU A 606 -9.14 -26.67 28.99
CA LEU A 606 -7.92 -26.38 29.73
C LEU A 606 -8.08 -25.15 30.63
N TYR A 607 -8.93 -24.20 30.22
CA TYR A 607 -9.20 -22.97 30.93
C TYR A 607 -10.71 -22.73 31.06
N GLU A 608 -11.11 -22.07 32.14
CA GLU A 608 -12.44 -21.48 32.29
C GLU A 608 -12.34 -19.95 32.24
N ILE A 609 -13.26 -19.29 31.53
CA ILE A 609 -13.29 -17.82 31.49
C ILE A 609 -14.07 -17.30 32.70
N THR A 610 -13.40 -16.49 33.51
CA THR A 610 -13.98 -15.94 34.73
C THR A 610 -14.48 -14.51 34.53
N LYS A 611 -13.84 -13.74 33.64
CA LYS A 611 -14.20 -12.34 33.41
C LYS A 611 -14.01 -11.90 31.96
N PHE A 612 -14.97 -11.15 31.43
CA PHE A 612 -14.77 -10.35 30.22
C PHE A 612 -14.26 -8.95 30.57
N ILE A 613 -13.36 -8.44 29.75
CA ILE A 613 -12.71 -7.14 29.93
C ILE A 613 -13.32 -6.18 28.91
N TYR A 614 -13.71 -5.00 29.38
CA TYR A 614 -14.23 -3.92 28.55
C TYR A 614 -13.33 -2.70 28.66
N ALA A 615 -13.04 -2.05 27.54
CA ALA A 615 -12.27 -0.82 27.49
C ALA A 615 -13.05 0.29 26.77
N MET A 616 -12.64 1.53 27.02
CA MET A 616 -13.00 2.70 26.24
C MET A 616 -11.72 3.50 25.99
N CYS A 617 -11.79 4.46 25.07
CA CYS A 617 -10.70 5.40 24.85
C CYS A 617 -11.25 6.82 24.85
N THR A 618 -10.63 7.69 25.66
CA THR A 618 -10.94 9.13 25.71
C THR A 618 -10.27 9.90 24.58
N VAL A 619 -9.21 9.33 23.99
CA VAL A 619 -8.53 9.88 22.83
C VAL A 619 -9.17 9.31 21.55
N SER A 620 -9.20 10.11 20.49
CA SER A 620 -9.70 9.64 19.19
C SER A 620 -8.75 8.59 18.61
N LEU A 621 -9.12 7.32 18.66
CA LEU A 621 -8.41 6.23 17.99
C LEU A 621 -9.01 5.91 16.62
N PRO A 622 -8.21 5.36 15.69
CA PRO A 622 -8.72 4.77 14.48
C PRO A 622 -9.77 3.68 14.75
N ASP A 623 -10.68 3.57 13.80
CA ASP A 623 -11.97 2.91 13.94
C ASP A 623 -11.94 1.36 14.03
N GLY A 624 -10.76 0.73 14.01
CA GLY A 624 -10.62 -0.71 14.30
C GLY A 624 -9.75 -1.06 15.51
N PHE A 625 -9.28 -0.06 16.26
CA PHE A 625 -8.97 -0.25 17.67
C PHE A 625 -10.27 -0.43 18.47
N MET A 626 -11.31 0.36 18.13
CA MET A 626 -12.62 0.37 18.79
C MET A 626 -13.74 0.33 17.75
N VAL A 627 -14.50 -0.76 17.72
CA VAL A 627 -15.65 -0.94 16.81
C VAL A 627 -16.82 -0.11 17.29
N LYS A 628 -17.38 0.70 16.39
CA LYS A 628 -18.59 1.50 16.64
C LYS A 628 -19.78 0.93 15.87
N SER A 629 -20.91 0.80 16.57
CA SER A 629 -22.18 0.44 15.95
C SER A 629 -22.73 1.63 15.14
N LEU A 630 -23.27 1.35 13.96
CA LEU A 630 -24.03 2.30 13.14
C LEU A 630 -25.50 2.40 13.59
N SER A 631 -25.93 1.56 14.52
CA SER A 631 -27.31 1.56 15.04
C SER A 631 -27.50 2.64 16.10
N LYS A 632 -28.63 3.34 16.05
CA LYS A 632 -29.05 4.26 17.13
C LYS A 632 -29.34 3.53 18.45
N ALA A 633 -29.59 2.22 18.40
CA ALA A 633 -29.87 1.36 19.55
C ALA A 633 -28.63 0.57 20.01
N ALA A 634 -27.42 1.10 19.74
CA ALA A 634 -26.15 0.50 20.11
C ALA A 634 -26.11 0.09 21.59
N TRP A 635 -25.57 -1.10 21.88
CA TRP A 635 -25.39 -1.62 23.23
C TRP A 635 -24.47 -0.74 24.09
N SER A 636 -23.46 -0.14 23.45
CA SER A 636 -22.60 0.89 24.04
C SER A 636 -22.20 1.91 22.99
N LYS A 637 -22.03 3.17 23.42
CA LYS A 637 -21.55 4.26 22.56
C LYS A 637 -20.03 4.36 22.50
N GLN A 638 -19.33 3.92 23.55
CA GLN A 638 -17.88 4.13 23.72
C GLN A 638 -17.11 2.90 24.21
N SER A 639 -17.80 1.91 24.78
CA SER A 639 -17.18 0.68 25.29
C SER A 639 -17.02 -0.37 24.20
N ASN A 640 -15.95 -1.14 24.26
CA ASN A 640 -15.80 -2.38 23.50
C ASN A 640 -15.29 -3.49 24.42
N TRP A 641 -15.65 -4.72 24.10
CA TRP A 641 -15.04 -5.92 24.69
C TRP A 641 -13.62 -6.08 24.17
N ILE A 642 -12.61 -6.01 25.04
CA ILE A 642 -11.17 -5.95 24.70
C ILE A 642 -10.41 -7.21 25.12
N GLY A 643 -11.10 -8.24 25.61
CA GLY A 643 -10.45 -9.48 26.01
C GLY A 643 -11.11 -10.16 27.20
N PHE A 644 -10.38 -11.07 27.82
CA PHE A 644 -10.89 -11.87 28.93
C PHE A 644 -9.81 -12.29 29.91
N VAL A 645 -10.23 -12.63 31.13
CA VAL A 645 -9.43 -13.33 32.14
C VAL A 645 -9.95 -14.75 32.24
N ALA A 646 -9.04 -15.71 32.19
CA ALA A 646 -9.32 -17.14 32.34
C ALA A 646 -8.40 -17.75 33.40
N VAL A 647 -8.78 -18.89 33.94
CA VAL A 647 -7.94 -19.66 34.86
C VAL A 647 -7.94 -21.12 34.46
N ALA A 648 -6.81 -21.80 34.62
CA ALA A 648 -6.70 -23.22 34.33
C ALA A 648 -7.72 -24.00 35.17
N THR A 649 -8.47 -24.92 34.55
CA THR A 649 -9.35 -25.86 35.25
C THR A 649 -8.52 -26.88 36.03
N ASP A 650 -9.14 -27.75 36.82
CA ASP A 650 -8.39 -28.81 37.53
C ASP A 650 -7.66 -29.73 36.55
N GLU A 651 -8.30 -30.09 35.44
CA GLU A 651 -7.67 -30.79 34.32
C GLU A 651 -6.52 -29.95 33.73
N GLY A 652 -6.75 -28.65 33.53
CA GLY A 652 -5.72 -27.74 33.03
C GLY A 652 -4.51 -27.63 33.94
N LYS A 653 -4.71 -27.59 35.26
CA LYS A 653 -3.63 -27.57 36.24
C LYS A 653 -2.77 -28.82 36.15
N GLU A 654 -3.36 -30.01 36.00
CA GLU A 654 -2.61 -31.26 35.86
C GLU A 654 -1.75 -31.25 34.59
N VAL A 655 -2.31 -30.79 33.47
CA VAL A 655 -1.64 -30.71 32.17
C VAL A 655 -0.52 -29.68 32.16
N LEU A 656 -0.75 -28.53 32.79
CA LEU A 656 0.17 -27.40 32.81
C LEU A 656 1.18 -27.44 33.96
N GLY A 657 0.93 -28.26 34.99
CA GLY A 657 1.74 -28.35 36.20
C GLY A 657 1.54 -27.23 37.21
N ARG A 658 0.65 -26.27 36.93
CA ARG A 658 0.32 -25.13 37.82
C ARG A 658 -1.05 -24.55 37.50
N ARG A 659 -1.62 -23.82 38.46
CA ARG A 659 -2.84 -23.03 38.27
C ARG A 659 -2.49 -21.72 37.55
N ASP A 660 -2.61 -21.75 36.23
CA ASP A 660 -2.26 -20.61 35.37
C ASP A 660 -3.45 -19.68 35.21
N VAL A 661 -3.27 -18.40 35.57
CA VAL A 661 -4.23 -17.32 35.33
C VAL A 661 -3.84 -16.63 34.03
N VAL A 662 -4.71 -16.65 33.04
CA VAL A 662 -4.45 -16.05 31.73
C VAL A 662 -5.23 -14.75 31.55
N VAL A 663 -4.54 -13.69 31.10
CA VAL A 663 -5.17 -12.47 30.61
C VAL A 663 -4.92 -12.36 29.10
N ALA A 664 -5.98 -12.49 28.30
CA ALA A 664 -5.90 -12.39 26.85
C ALA A 664 -6.45 -11.05 26.39
N TRP A 665 -5.59 -10.24 25.75
CA TRP A 665 -5.93 -8.93 25.19
C TRP A 665 -6.21 -9.04 23.69
N ARG A 666 -7.36 -8.51 23.28
CA ARG A 666 -7.79 -8.44 21.88
C ARG A 666 -7.00 -7.36 21.15
N GLY A 667 -6.48 -7.69 19.97
CA GLY A 667 -5.77 -6.75 19.10
C GLY A 667 -6.67 -5.98 18.13
N THR A 668 -6.06 -5.29 17.18
CA THR A 668 -6.75 -4.51 16.12
C THR A 668 -7.25 -5.40 15.00
N ILE A 669 -8.32 -4.96 14.34
CA ILE A 669 -8.99 -5.74 13.28
C ILE A 669 -8.27 -5.60 11.93
N ARG A 670 -7.58 -4.48 11.67
CA ARG A 670 -6.86 -4.25 10.40
C ARG A 670 -5.46 -3.68 10.63
N MET A 671 -4.47 -4.21 9.91
CA MET A 671 -3.08 -3.74 9.93
C MET A 671 -2.95 -2.25 9.55
N LEU A 672 -3.78 -1.75 8.61
CA LEU A 672 -3.71 -0.37 8.12
C LEU A 672 -3.96 0.70 9.19
N GLU A 673 -4.50 0.35 10.36
CA GLU A 673 -4.75 1.29 11.47
C GLU A 673 -3.46 1.82 12.11
N TRP A 674 -2.34 1.09 12.00
CA TRP A 674 -1.02 1.54 12.44
C TRP A 674 -0.46 2.68 11.58
N MET A 675 -0.92 2.81 10.33
CA MET A 675 -0.54 3.93 9.46
C MET A 675 -1.27 5.23 9.85
N ASP A 676 -2.36 5.15 10.63
CA ASP A 676 -3.15 6.30 11.08
C ASP A 676 -2.82 6.75 12.51
N ASP A 677 -2.09 5.95 13.29
CA ASP A 677 -1.78 6.23 14.70
C ASP A 677 -0.48 7.03 14.89
N LEU A 678 -0.03 7.72 13.84
CA LEU A 678 1.22 8.51 13.85
C LEU A 678 1.12 9.83 14.63
N ASP A 679 -0.07 10.19 15.12
CA ASP A 679 -0.35 11.48 15.78
C ASP A 679 -0.43 11.40 17.32
N ILE A 680 -0.25 10.23 17.96
CA ILE A 680 -0.36 10.13 19.42
C ILE A 680 1.02 10.13 20.10
N SER A 681 1.28 11.17 20.89
CA SER A 681 2.50 11.36 21.66
C SER A 681 2.62 10.37 22.83
N LEU A 682 3.85 10.09 23.25
CA LEU A 682 4.18 9.44 24.51
C LEU A 682 3.50 10.14 25.71
N ALA A 683 2.67 9.41 26.45
CA ALA A 683 2.03 9.85 27.69
C ALA A 683 2.76 9.23 28.90
N SER A 684 2.81 9.97 30.01
CA SER A 684 3.41 9.46 31.25
C SER A 684 2.60 8.29 31.80
N ALA A 685 3.30 7.20 32.08
CA ALA A 685 2.78 5.98 32.69
C ALA A 685 3.22 5.83 34.16
N SER A 686 3.77 6.89 34.76
CA SER A 686 4.29 6.90 36.14
C SER A 686 3.25 6.51 37.20
N GLU A 687 1.96 6.68 36.92
CA GLU A 687 0.86 6.26 37.83
C GLU A 687 0.62 4.74 37.82
N ILE A 688 1.06 4.04 36.77
CA ILE A 688 0.86 2.59 36.60
C ILE A 688 2.17 1.80 36.67
N VAL A 689 3.33 2.43 36.49
CA VAL A 689 4.64 1.80 36.64
C VAL A 689 5.44 2.60 37.68
N ARG A 690 5.71 2.02 38.85
CA ARG A 690 6.39 2.71 39.96
C ARG A 690 7.83 3.09 39.58
N PRO A 691 8.21 4.38 39.60
CA PRO A 691 9.60 4.78 39.33
C PRO A 691 10.48 4.64 40.58
N GLY A 692 11.70 4.14 40.40
CA GLY A 692 12.84 4.57 41.19
C GLY A 692 13.08 6.06 40.94
N SER A 693 13.59 6.80 41.93
CA SER A 693 13.36 8.25 42.11
C SER A 693 14.01 9.26 41.11
N ALA A 694 14.01 9.00 39.80
CA ALA A 694 14.39 9.98 38.76
C ALA A 694 13.82 9.73 37.34
N ASP A 695 13.14 8.62 37.05
CA ASP A 695 12.71 8.24 35.69
C ASP A 695 11.25 8.64 35.38
N ASP A 696 10.91 8.99 34.11
CA ASP A 696 9.53 9.25 33.62
C ASP A 696 9.15 8.16 32.59
N PRO A 697 8.70 6.97 33.04
CA PRO A 697 8.26 5.91 32.13
C PRO A 697 7.07 6.41 31.32
N ARG A 698 7.21 6.42 29.99
CA ARG A 698 6.18 6.84 29.06
C ARG A 698 5.79 5.72 28.12
N VAL A 699 4.51 5.61 27.83
CA VAL A 699 3.96 4.70 26.83
C VAL A 699 3.11 5.48 25.83
N HIS A 700 2.74 4.87 24.71
CA HIS A 700 1.86 5.52 23.75
C HIS A 700 0.54 5.94 24.40
N GLY A 701 0.12 7.20 24.19
CA GLY A 701 -1.09 7.75 24.83
C GLY A 701 -2.37 6.99 24.49
N GLY A 702 -2.48 6.42 23.29
CA GLY A 702 -3.62 5.61 22.88
C GLY A 702 -3.73 4.31 23.67
N TRP A 703 -2.61 3.62 23.89
CA TRP A 703 -2.59 2.35 24.63
C TRP A 703 -2.92 2.61 26.10
N LEU A 704 -2.32 3.66 26.66
CA LEU A 704 -2.58 4.07 28.03
C LEU A 704 -4.06 4.42 28.21
N SER A 705 -4.64 5.21 27.29
CA SER A 705 -6.05 5.59 27.35
C SER A 705 -6.98 4.36 27.29
N VAL A 706 -6.72 3.39 26.40
CA VAL A 706 -7.50 2.13 26.35
C VAL A 706 -7.40 1.36 27.67
N TYR A 707 -6.22 1.35 28.29
CA TYR A 707 -5.97 0.63 29.52
C TYR A 707 -6.59 1.30 30.76
N THR A 708 -6.55 2.63 30.86
CA THR A 708 -6.87 3.38 32.10
C THR A 708 -8.16 4.19 32.08
N SER A 709 -8.77 4.43 30.92
CA SER A 709 -9.97 5.29 30.83
C SER A 709 -11.19 4.69 31.52
N THR A 710 -12.06 5.58 32.03
CA THR A 710 -13.32 5.23 32.70
C THR A 710 -14.46 6.12 32.18
N ASP A 711 -15.69 5.61 32.25
CA ASP A 711 -16.92 6.36 32.01
C ASP A 711 -17.93 6.00 33.11
N PRO A 712 -18.19 6.92 34.07
CA PRO A 712 -19.17 6.71 35.13
C PRO A 712 -20.59 6.42 34.63
N GLY A 713 -20.94 6.89 33.42
CA GLY A 713 -22.23 6.66 32.77
C GLY A 713 -22.32 5.32 32.03
N SER A 714 -21.20 4.65 31.78
CA SER A 714 -21.17 3.33 31.13
C SER A 714 -21.45 2.22 32.13
N GLN A 715 -22.23 1.22 31.75
CA GLN A 715 -22.41 0.01 32.58
C GLN A 715 -21.17 -0.92 32.55
N TYR A 716 -20.34 -0.82 31.51
CA TYR A 716 -19.18 -1.69 31.27
C TYR A 716 -17.85 -1.06 31.71
N ASN A 717 -17.73 0.27 31.65
CA ASN A 717 -16.49 1.00 31.92
C ASN A 717 -16.56 1.93 33.14
N LYS A 718 -17.41 1.62 34.13
CA LYS A 718 -17.34 2.27 35.46
C LYS A 718 -15.96 2.13 36.09
N GLN A 719 -15.34 0.98 35.85
CA GLN A 719 -13.94 0.69 36.15
C GLN A 719 -13.18 0.56 34.83
N SER A 720 -11.91 1.00 34.84
CA SER A 720 -11.03 0.88 33.67
C SER A 720 -10.71 -0.58 33.37
N ALA A 721 -10.22 -0.85 32.16
CA ALA A 721 -9.77 -2.19 31.79
C ALA A 721 -8.68 -2.70 32.75
N ARG A 722 -7.74 -1.81 33.15
CA ARG A 722 -6.77 -2.04 34.22
C ARG A 722 -7.44 -2.54 35.50
N CYS A 723 -8.39 -1.80 36.05
CA CYS A 723 -9.04 -2.16 37.31
C CYS A 723 -9.81 -3.48 37.21
N GLN A 724 -10.49 -3.75 36.09
CA GLN A 724 -11.19 -5.01 35.86
C GLN A 724 -10.24 -6.21 35.92
N VAL A 725 -9.07 -6.10 35.28
CA VAL A 725 -8.03 -7.15 35.28
C VAL A 725 -7.41 -7.33 36.66
N LEU A 726 -6.96 -6.24 37.29
CA LEU A 726 -6.28 -6.31 38.59
C LEU A 726 -7.20 -6.86 39.70
N ASN A 727 -8.47 -6.46 39.71
CA ASN A 727 -9.45 -6.98 40.67
C ASN A 727 -9.69 -8.48 40.49
N GLU A 728 -9.74 -8.95 39.24
CA GLU A 728 -9.96 -10.37 38.96
C GLU A 728 -8.73 -11.21 39.26
N ILE A 729 -7.52 -10.73 38.94
CA ILE A 729 -6.26 -11.39 39.34
C ILE A 729 -6.21 -11.51 40.86
N LYS A 730 -6.46 -10.41 41.59
CA LYS A 730 -6.47 -10.42 43.06
C LYS A 730 -7.46 -11.45 43.61
N ARG A 731 -8.66 -11.53 43.04
CA ARG A 731 -9.67 -12.53 43.44
C ARG A 731 -9.17 -13.95 43.21
N LEU A 732 -8.64 -14.25 42.02
CA LEU A 732 -8.14 -15.58 41.67
C LEU A 732 -6.95 -16.00 42.51
N GLN A 733 -6.02 -15.08 42.78
CA GLN A 733 -4.89 -15.36 43.66
C GLN A 733 -5.31 -15.64 45.09
N GLU A 734 -6.34 -14.98 45.61
CA GLU A 734 -6.88 -15.29 46.94
C GLU A 734 -7.57 -16.67 46.96
N VAL A 735 -8.33 -16.99 45.91
CA VAL A 735 -9.02 -18.30 45.76
C VAL A 735 -7.99 -19.44 45.71
N TYR A 736 -6.91 -19.28 44.95
CA TYR A 736 -5.91 -20.32 44.71
C TYR A 736 -4.60 -20.11 45.50
N LYS A 737 -4.63 -19.36 46.60
CA LYS A 737 -3.43 -19.01 47.40
C LYS A 737 -2.65 -20.19 47.98
N GLN A 738 -3.27 -21.38 48.04
CA GLN A 738 -2.66 -22.63 48.52
C GLN A 738 -2.11 -23.49 47.38
N GLU A 739 -2.22 -23.04 46.13
CA GLU A 739 -1.75 -23.74 44.95
C GLU A 739 -0.54 -23.03 44.34
N GLU A 740 0.27 -23.77 43.59
CA GLU A 740 1.29 -23.18 42.74
C GLU A 740 0.60 -22.45 41.57
N THR A 741 0.80 -21.14 41.48
CA THR A 741 0.13 -20.25 40.51
C THR A 741 1.13 -19.56 39.59
N SER A 742 0.66 -19.19 38.40
CA SER A 742 1.36 -18.29 37.47
C SER A 742 0.37 -17.31 36.85
N ILE A 743 0.84 -16.15 36.41
CA ILE A 743 0.06 -15.24 35.57
C ILE A 743 0.68 -15.24 34.18
N THR A 744 -0.11 -15.60 33.17
CA THR A 744 0.30 -15.51 31.78
C THR A 744 -0.54 -14.47 31.04
N ILE A 745 0.10 -13.57 30.30
CA ILE A 745 -0.58 -12.50 29.57
C ILE A 745 -0.27 -12.68 28.10
N THR A 746 -1.28 -12.54 27.25
CA THR A 746 -1.10 -12.75 25.81
C THR A 746 -1.88 -11.73 25.00
N GLY A 747 -1.37 -11.43 23.83
CA GLY A 747 -2.03 -10.55 22.89
C GLY A 747 -1.27 -10.45 21.57
N HIS A 748 -1.98 -9.97 20.56
CA HIS A 748 -1.43 -9.71 19.23
C HIS A 748 -1.66 -8.24 18.83
N SER A 749 -0.73 -7.63 18.12
CA SER A 749 -0.86 -6.25 17.63
C SER A 749 -1.13 -5.24 18.78
N LEU A 750 -2.23 -4.49 18.77
CA LEU A 750 -2.64 -3.68 19.94
C LEU A 750 -2.70 -4.50 21.24
N GLY A 751 -3.20 -5.72 21.17
CA GLY A 751 -3.32 -6.60 22.33
C GLY A 751 -1.95 -6.95 22.91
N ALA A 752 -0.91 -7.04 22.07
CA ALA A 752 0.47 -7.22 22.51
C ALA A 752 1.00 -6.00 23.28
N ALA A 753 0.66 -4.78 22.84
CA ALA A 753 1.00 -3.55 23.57
C ALA A 753 0.31 -3.49 24.94
N LEU A 754 -1.00 -3.78 24.98
CA LEU A 754 -1.77 -3.84 26.24
C LEU A 754 -1.26 -4.95 27.15
N ALA A 755 -0.91 -6.11 26.60
CA ALA A 755 -0.30 -7.22 27.35
C ALA A 755 1.03 -6.79 28.00
N THR A 756 1.88 -6.08 27.26
CA THR A 756 3.16 -5.58 27.78
C THR A 756 2.94 -4.57 28.91
N ILE A 757 2.07 -3.57 28.72
CA ILE A 757 1.74 -2.56 29.75
C ILE A 757 1.15 -3.24 30.98
N SER A 758 0.20 -4.16 30.79
CA SER A 758 -0.48 -4.87 31.87
C SER A 758 0.47 -5.74 32.67
N ALA A 759 1.38 -6.45 32.00
CA ALA A 759 2.39 -7.30 32.66
C ALA A 759 3.35 -6.48 33.53
N THR A 760 3.85 -5.36 33.01
CA THR A 760 4.69 -4.43 33.77
C THR A 760 3.94 -3.85 34.96
N ASP A 761 2.72 -3.35 34.77
CA ASP A 761 1.88 -2.80 35.86
C ASP A 761 1.63 -3.82 36.99
N ILE A 762 1.32 -5.07 36.63
CA ILE A 762 1.07 -6.15 37.59
C ILE A 762 2.30 -6.39 38.47
N VAL A 763 3.50 -6.54 37.89
CA VAL A 763 4.70 -6.86 38.65
C VAL A 763 5.25 -5.64 39.38
N SER A 764 5.33 -4.48 38.72
CA SER A 764 5.87 -3.25 39.32
C SER A 764 5.05 -2.77 40.53
N ASN A 765 3.77 -3.14 40.62
CA ASN A 765 2.92 -2.81 41.77
C ASN A 765 2.68 -3.99 42.73
N GLY A 766 3.27 -5.16 42.47
CA GLY A 766 3.14 -6.34 43.33
C GLY A 766 1.75 -7.00 43.31
N TYR A 767 0.95 -6.78 42.26
CA TYR A 767 -0.33 -7.47 42.08
C TYR A 767 -0.17 -8.95 41.75
N ASN A 768 1.06 -9.40 41.45
CA ASN A 768 1.38 -10.80 41.26
C ASN A 768 1.59 -11.57 42.56
N ASN A 769 1.60 -10.95 43.76
CA ASN A 769 1.85 -11.65 45.03
C ASN A 769 3.03 -12.63 44.97
N SER A 770 4.13 -12.22 44.31
CA SER A 770 5.35 -13.02 44.08
C SER A 770 5.19 -14.27 43.19
N CYS A 771 4.05 -14.46 42.51
CA CYS A 771 3.94 -15.48 41.47
C CYS A 771 4.60 -15.00 40.15
N PRO A 772 5.20 -15.90 39.35
CA PRO A 772 5.85 -15.52 38.12
C PRO A 772 4.84 -14.99 37.09
N VAL A 773 5.23 -13.95 36.37
CA VAL A 773 4.43 -13.33 35.30
C VAL A 773 5.14 -13.51 33.96
N SER A 774 4.46 -14.14 33.00
CA SER A 774 4.97 -14.33 31.64
C SER A 774 4.06 -13.66 30.63
N ALA A 775 4.62 -12.98 29.64
CA ALA A 775 3.87 -12.43 28.51
C ALA A 775 4.29 -13.08 27.19
N PHE A 776 3.35 -13.67 26.45
CA PHE A 776 3.56 -14.21 25.11
C PHE A 776 2.83 -13.33 24.11
N VAL A 777 3.58 -12.51 23.38
CA VAL A 777 3.01 -11.48 22.51
C VAL A 777 3.45 -11.65 21.06
N PHE A 778 2.54 -11.35 20.14
CA PHE A 778 2.70 -11.60 18.71
C PHE A 778 2.55 -10.29 17.94
N GLY A 779 3.40 -10.05 16.94
CA GLY A 779 3.30 -8.83 16.13
C GLY A 779 3.34 -7.56 16.98
N SER A 780 4.09 -7.58 18.09
CA SER A 780 4.05 -6.53 19.10
C SER A 780 4.65 -5.24 18.55
N PRO A 781 3.89 -4.13 18.49
CA PRO A 781 4.45 -2.80 18.31
C PRO A 781 5.36 -2.45 19.49
N ARG A 782 6.13 -1.38 19.35
CA ARG A 782 6.87 -0.77 20.45
C ARG A 782 5.91 -0.05 21.40
N VAL A 783 6.18 -0.15 22.69
CA VAL A 783 5.19 0.17 23.73
C VAL A 783 5.50 1.47 24.46
N GLY A 784 6.75 1.66 24.88
CA GLY A 784 7.17 2.82 25.66
C GLY A 784 8.60 3.26 25.41
N ASN A 785 9.01 4.33 26.09
CA ASN A 785 10.35 4.91 26.01
C ASN A 785 11.40 4.06 26.76
N SER A 786 12.64 4.54 26.78
CA SER A 786 13.74 3.89 27.53
C SER A 786 13.46 3.74 29.01
N ASP A 787 12.73 4.66 29.64
CA ASP A 787 12.42 4.61 31.06
C ASP A 787 11.35 3.56 31.37
N PHE A 788 10.38 3.38 30.47
CA PHE A 788 9.46 2.25 30.53
C PHE A 788 10.21 0.92 30.37
N GLN A 789 11.19 0.84 29.46
CA GLN A 789 12.03 -0.35 29.31
C GLN A 789 12.84 -0.64 30.60
N LYS A 790 13.47 0.36 31.22
CA LYS A 790 14.15 0.17 32.51
C LYS A 790 13.22 -0.37 33.59
N ALA A 791 11.99 0.16 33.65
CA ALA A 791 11.02 -0.31 34.64
C ALA A 791 10.53 -1.74 34.35
N PHE A 792 10.43 -2.12 33.07
CA PHE A 792 10.23 -3.51 32.66
C PHE A 792 11.42 -4.40 33.08
N ASP A 793 12.66 -3.97 32.81
CA ASP A 793 13.87 -4.74 33.12
C ASP A 793 14.10 -4.89 34.64
N GLY A 794 13.63 -3.93 35.44
CA GLY A 794 13.66 -3.98 36.90
C GLY A 794 12.58 -4.88 37.54
N ALA A 795 11.65 -5.41 36.76
CA ALA A 795 10.59 -6.29 37.25
C ALA A 795 11.08 -7.76 37.28
N GLU A 796 11.68 -8.18 38.40
CA GLU A 796 12.38 -9.48 38.51
C GLU A 796 11.51 -10.71 38.19
N ASP A 797 10.22 -10.68 38.53
CA ASP A 797 9.26 -11.77 38.28
C ASP A 797 8.65 -11.75 36.86
N LEU A 798 9.01 -10.78 36.02
CA LEU A 798 8.44 -10.58 34.69
C LEU A 798 9.30 -11.18 33.58
N ARG A 799 8.70 -11.97 32.70
CA ARG A 799 9.30 -12.45 31.46
C ARG A 799 8.38 -12.15 30.29
N LEU A 800 8.94 -11.75 29.15
CA LEU A 800 8.15 -11.45 27.96
C LEU A 800 8.85 -12.02 26.73
N LEU A 801 8.13 -12.80 25.94
CA LEU A 801 8.56 -13.34 24.65
C LEU A 801 7.79 -12.65 23.53
N ARG A 802 8.50 -11.94 22.66
CA ARG A 802 7.99 -11.27 21.46
C ARG A 802 8.20 -12.17 20.27
N VAL A 803 7.13 -12.74 19.73
CA VAL A 803 7.17 -13.43 18.44
C VAL A 803 7.08 -12.38 17.34
N ARG A 804 8.05 -12.37 16.43
CA ARG A 804 8.17 -11.41 15.35
C ARG A 804 8.31 -12.13 14.00
N ASN A 805 7.43 -11.81 13.06
CA ASN A 805 7.51 -12.28 11.69
C ASN A 805 8.40 -11.32 10.86
N SER A 806 9.44 -11.84 10.22
CA SER A 806 10.44 -11.05 9.49
C SER A 806 9.82 -10.06 8.47
N PRO A 807 8.84 -10.46 7.63
CA PRO A 807 8.19 -9.55 6.67
C PRO A 807 7.22 -8.55 7.29
N ASP A 808 6.82 -8.73 8.56
CA ASP A 808 5.86 -7.85 9.22
C ASP A 808 6.52 -6.52 9.67
N VAL A 809 5.90 -5.42 9.26
CA VAL A 809 6.37 -4.07 9.54
C VAL A 809 5.79 -3.47 10.82
N VAL A 810 4.67 -3.98 11.33
CA VAL A 810 3.99 -3.44 12.52
C VAL A 810 4.90 -3.39 13.75
N PRO A 811 5.73 -4.41 14.05
CA PRO A 811 6.65 -4.39 15.18
C PRO A 811 7.69 -3.26 15.15
N ASN A 812 7.90 -2.62 14.00
CA ASN A 812 8.82 -1.48 13.88
C ASN A 812 8.19 -0.14 14.29
N TRP A 813 6.90 -0.12 14.61
CA TRP A 813 6.15 1.09 14.95
C TRP A 813 5.86 1.18 16.45
N PRO A 814 5.85 2.39 17.03
CA PRO A 814 6.34 3.65 16.45
C PRO A 814 7.88 3.73 16.40
N LYS A 815 8.45 4.36 15.37
CA LYS A 815 9.91 4.33 15.13
C LYS A 815 10.74 5.21 16.09
N LEU A 816 10.26 6.40 16.44
CA LEU A 816 11.02 7.43 17.18
C LEU A 816 10.58 7.51 18.64
N GLY A 817 11.52 7.37 19.57
CA GLY A 817 11.30 7.55 21.01
C GLY A 817 10.74 6.32 21.76
N TYR A 818 10.65 5.17 21.09
CA TYR A 818 10.16 3.92 21.68
C TYR A 818 11.21 2.80 21.63
N ASN A 819 11.22 1.97 22.68
CA ASN A 819 12.09 0.82 22.85
C ASN A 819 11.28 -0.48 22.92
N ASP A 820 11.91 -1.56 22.46
CA ASP A 820 11.40 -2.92 22.58
C ASP A 820 11.69 -3.47 23.99
N CYS A 821 10.80 -4.30 24.54
CA CYS A 821 10.95 -4.96 25.85
C CYS A 821 10.94 -6.48 25.69
N GLY A 822 11.66 -7.21 26.54
CA GLY A 822 11.66 -8.68 26.55
C GLY A 822 12.54 -9.36 25.50
N THR A 823 12.41 -10.68 25.40
CA THR A 823 13.18 -11.56 24.51
C THR A 823 12.46 -11.73 23.18
N GLU A 824 13.17 -11.75 22.05
CA GLU A 824 12.59 -11.87 20.71
C GLU A 824 12.77 -13.28 20.13
N LEU A 825 11.69 -13.84 19.57
CA LEU A 825 11.70 -15.02 18.71
C LEU A 825 11.37 -14.58 17.28
N MET A 826 12.36 -14.65 16.39
CA MET A 826 12.15 -14.36 14.97
C MET A 826 11.61 -15.59 14.23
N ILE A 827 10.55 -15.39 13.45
CA ILE A 827 10.02 -16.37 12.51
C ILE A 827 9.98 -15.76 11.11
N ASP A 828 10.01 -16.59 10.08
CA ASP A 828 9.79 -16.14 8.71
C ASP A 828 8.70 -16.97 8.02
N THR A 829 7.52 -16.39 7.90
CA THR A 829 6.40 -17.01 7.18
C THR A 829 6.62 -17.09 5.67
N GLY A 830 7.56 -16.33 5.11
CA GLY A 830 7.94 -16.40 3.69
C GLY A 830 8.64 -17.70 3.31
N GLU A 831 9.26 -18.38 4.28
CA GLU A 831 9.88 -19.71 4.11
C GLU A 831 8.83 -20.84 4.00
N SER A 832 7.59 -20.59 4.39
CA SER A 832 6.52 -21.58 4.35
C SER A 832 6.13 -21.94 2.90
N PRO A 833 6.16 -23.24 2.52
CA PRO A 833 5.70 -23.67 1.20
C PRO A 833 4.18 -23.55 1.04
N TYR A 834 3.45 -23.31 2.13
CA TYR A 834 1.98 -23.22 2.15
C TYR A 834 1.47 -21.79 1.86
N ILE A 835 2.26 -20.76 2.21
CA ILE A 835 1.84 -19.35 2.15
C ILE A 835 2.12 -18.78 0.75
N LYS A 836 1.28 -17.84 0.28
CA LYS A 836 1.46 -17.14 -1.01
C LYS A 836 2.73 -16.29 -1.00
N THR A 837 3.45 -16.34 -2.11
CA THR A 837 4.65 -15.53 -2.33
C THR A 837 4.51 -14.72 -3.63
N PRO A 838 4.64 -13.37 -3.60
CA PRO A 838 4.83 -12.57 -2.40
C PRO A 838 3.53 -12.50 -1.56
N GLY A 839 3.69 -12.51 -0.24
CA GLY A 839 2.62 -12.17 0.69
C GLY A 839 2.30 -10.66 0.63
N ASN A 840 1.42 -10.20 1.52
CA ASN A 840 1.14 -8.78 1.67
C ASN A 840 1.11 -8.38 3.17
N PRO A 841 1.16 -7.07 3.48
CA PRO A 841 1.18 -6.60 4.86
C PRO A 841 0.03 -7.10 5.77
N LEU A 842 -1.16 -7.42 5.24
CA LEU A 842 -2.24 -8.02 6.04
C LEU A 842 -1.89 -9.46 6.43
N THR A 843 -1.43 -10.26 5.47
CA THR A 843 -1.06 -11.67 5.71
C THR A 843 0.21 -11.81 6.54
N TRP A 844 1.14 -10.86 6.45
CA TRP A 844 2.34 -10.88 7.29
C TRP A 844 2.03 -10.57 8.76
N HIS A 845 1.00 -9.76 9.00
CA HIS A 845 0.56 -9.35 10.34
C HIS A 845 -0.63 -10.17 10.87
N ASP A 846 -1.05 -11.22 10.18
CA ASP A 846 -2.19 -12.03 10.61
C ASP A 846 -1.78 -13.02 11.71
N MET A 847 -2.62 -13.14 12.75
CA MET A 847 -2.31 -13.94 13.94
C MET A 847 -2.23 -15.46 13.63
N GLU A 848 -3.05 -15.97 12.70
CA GLU A 848 -2.99 -17.37 12.27
C GLU A 848 -1.72 -17.63 11.44
N CYS A 849 -1.30 -16.66 10.63
CA CYS A 849 0.00 -16.71 9.94
C CYS A 849 1.17 -16.72 10.94
N TYR A 850 1.11 -15.94 12.03
CA TYR A 850 2.09 -15.99 13.11
C TYR A 850 2.16 -17.37 13.76
N MET A 851 1.01 -17.96 14.12
CA MET A 851 0.97 -19.29 14.72
C MET A 851 1.43 -20.38 13.74
N HIS A 852 1.14 -20.26 12.45
CA HIS A 852 1.67 -21.14 11.40
C HIS A 852 3.19 -21.03 11.30
N GLY A 853 3.72 -19.81 11.32
CA GLY A 853 5.16 -19.55 11.37
C GLY A 853 5.82 -20.20 12.59
N VAL A 854 5.23 -20.05 13.77
CA VAL A 854 5.68 -20.74 15.00
C VAL A 854 5.55 -22.26 14.86
N ALA A 855 4.51 -22.77 14.20
CA ALA A 855 4.32 -24.21 14.03
C ALA A 855 5.40 -24.86 13.15
N GLY A 856 5.99 -24.12 12.20
CA GLY A 856 6.92 -24.68 11.22
C GLY A 856 8.31 -24.06 11.10
N THR A 857 8.62 -22.98 11.85
CA THR A 857 9.95 -22.35 11.81
C THR A 857 11.05 -23.32 12.23
N GLN A 858 12.17 -23.29 11.52
CA GLN A 858 13.37 -24.09 11.80
C GLN A 858 14.53 -23.23 12.34
N GLY A 859 14.29 -21.94 12.61
CA GLY A 859 15.29 -21.02 13.14
C GLY A 859 16.47 -20.84 12.20
N SER A 860 17.68 -20.80 12.75
CA SER A 860 18.93 -20.63 11.99
C SER A 860 19.27 -21.79 11.05
N ASN A 861 18.63 -22.95 11.22
CA ASN A 861 18.82 -24.10 10.32
C ASN A 861 18.23 -23.85 8.92
N GLY A 862 17.37 -22.85 8.76
CA GLY A 862 16.72 -22.48 7.50
C GLY A 862 15.62 -23.45 7.05
N GLY A 863 14.76 -22.97 6.15
CA GLY A 863 13.60 -23.74 5.65
C GLY A 863 12.40 -23.75 6.60
N PHE A 864 11.40 -24.54 6.23
CA PHE A 864 10.11 -24.62 6.93
C PHE A 864 9.56 -26.04 6.94
N GLN A 865 9.21 -26.53 8.13
CA GLN A 865 8.56 -27.83 8.31
C GLN A 865 7.70 -27.79 9.57
N LEU A 866 6.43 -28.17 9.45
CA LEU A 866 5.51 -28.25 10.59
C LEU A 866 6.00 -29.31 11.59
N GLU A 867 6.42 -28.87 12.77
CA GLU A 867 6.87 -29.72 13.89
C GLU A 867 5.72 -30.10 14.84
N VAL A 868 4.57 -29.44 14.66
CA VAL A 868 3.34 -29.69 15.41
C VAL A 868 2.19 -29.84 14.42
N ASP A 869 1.25 -30.71 14.78
CA ASP A 869 0.04 -30.94 14.00
C ASP A 869 -0.91 -29.75 14.15
N ARG A 870 -0.75 -28.76 13.26
CA ARG A 870 -1.61 -27.59 13.15
C ARG A 870 -2.18 -27.53 11.75
N ASP A 871 -3.50 -27.50 11.65
CA ASP A 871 -4.20 -27.43 10.37
C ASP A 871 -3.88 -26.12 9.65
N ILE A 872 -3.33 -26.23 8.44
CA ILE A 872 -2.98 -25.09 7.60
C ILE A 872 -4.23 -24.27 7.23
N ALA A 873 -5.43 -24.86 7.22
CA ALA A 873 -6.66 -24.16 6.87
C ALA A 873 -6.94 -22.96 7.79
N LEU A 874 -6.45 -22.99 9.04
CA LEU A 874 -6.55 -21.88 9.99
C LEU A 874 -5.87 -20.60 9.48
N VAL A 875 -4.85 -20.71 8.62
CA VAL A 875 -4.18 -19.55 8.01
C VAL A 875 -5.13 -18.67 7.19
N ASN A 876 -6.18 -19.26 6.60
CA ASN A 876 -7.19 -18.52 5.84
C ASN A 876 -8.43 -18.14 6.69
N LYS A 877 -8.35 -18.23 8.03
CA LYS A 877 -9.50 -17.94 8.92
C LYS A 877 -10.07 -16.54 8.67
N HIS A 878 -9.20 -15.54 8.57
CA HIS A 878 -9.59 -14.15 8.33
C HIS A 878 -9.00 -13.54 7.05
N GLU A 879 -7.99 -14.18 6.45
CA GLU A 879 -7.25 -13.65 5.30
C GLU A 879 -7.17 -14.65 4.14
N ASP A 880 -6.57 -14.23 3.03
CA ASP A 880 -6.29 -15.07 1.85
C ASP A 880 -4.77 -15.30 1.70
N ALA A 881 -4.20 -16.02 2.66
CA ALA A 881 -2.76 -16.18 2.83
C ALA A 881 -2.20 -17.48 2.25
N LEU A 882 -2.99 -18.56 2.14
CA LEU A 882 -2.55 -19.84 1.58
C LEU A 882 -2.55 -19.87 0.05
N LYS A 883 -1.61 -20.58 -0.56
CA LYS A 883 -1.59 -20.80 -2.01
C LYS A 883 -2.89 -21.46 -2.50
N HIS A 884 -3.36 -21.05 -3.68
CA HIS A 884 -4.61 -21.54 -4.26
C HIS A 884 -4.62 -23.06 -4.52
N GLU A 885 -3.45 -23.69 -4.63
CA GLU A 885 -3.31 -25.14 -4.81
C GLU A 885 -3.90 -25.97 -3.66
N TYR A 886 -3.95 -25.41 -2.44
CA TYR A 886 -4.52 -26.09 -1.27
C TYR A 886 -6.06 -26.01 -1.21
N SER A 887 -6.70 -25.26 -2.12
CA SER A 887 -8.16 -25.17 -2.24
C SER A 887 -8.92 -24.78 -0.96
N ILE A 888 -8.26 -24.08 -0.03
CA ILE A 888 -8.89 -23.56 1.19
C ILE A 888 -9.55 -22.20 0.88
N PRO A 889 -10.86 -22.01 1.16
CA PRO A 889 -11.52 -20.73 0.94
C PRO A 889 -10.86 -19.60 1.74
N SER A 890 -10.74 -18.42 1.14
CA SER A 890 -10.23 -17.21 1.79
C SER A 890 -11.20 -16.67 2.85
N SER A 891 -10.70 -16.16 3.97
CA SER A 891 -11.49 -15.52 5.03
C SER A 891 -12.74 -16.32 5.40
N TRP A 892 -12.58 -17.63 5.57
CA TRP A 892 -13.72 -18.56 5.64
C TRP A 892 -14.52 -18.45 6.93
N TRP A 893 -13.92 -17.91 8.00
CA TRP A 893 -14.58 -17.87 9.29
C TRP A 893 -15.70 -16.84 9.31
N VAL A 894 -16.91 -17.34 9.52
CA VAL A 894 -18.12 -16.55 9.71
C VAL A 894 -19.09 -17.36 10.54
N VAL A 895 -19.82 -16.71 11.45
CA VAL A 895 -20.95 -17.36 12.14
C VAL A 895 -21.97 -17.81 11.09
N GLU A 896 -22.59 -18.97 11.28
CA GLU A 896 -23.60 -19.49 10.38
C GLU A 896 -24.66 -18.41 10.05
N ASN A 897 -24.95 -18.23 8.75
CA ASN A 897 -25.86 -17.18 8.26
C ASN A 897 -25.54 -15.76 8.77
N LYS A 898 -24.28 -15.48 9.12
CA LYS A 898 -23.82 -14.23 9.75
C LYS A 898 -24.56 -13.90 11.05
N GLY A 899 -24.92 -14.94 11.82
CA GLY A 899 -25.66 -14.80 13.09
C GLY A 899 -27.17 -14.66 12.92
N MET A 900 -27.71 -14.73 11.70
CA MET A 900 -29.15 -14.80 11.51
C MET A 900 -29.67 -16.18 11.95
N VAL A 901 -30.69 -16.21 12.80
CA VAL A 901 -31.32 -17.44 13.29
C VAL A 901 -32.83 -17.36 13.05
N LYS A 902 -33.42 -18.48 12.62
CA LYS A 902 -34.86 -18.58 12.41
C LYS A 902 -35.56 -18.95 13.72
N GLY A 903 -36.38 -18.04 14.22
CA GLY A 903 -37.20 -18.24 15.42
C GLY A 903 -38.28 -19.29 15.23
N LYS A 904 -38.89 -19.71 16.36
CA LYS A 904 -39.99 -20.70 16.36
C LYS A 904 -41.23 -20.23 15.60
N ASP A 905 -41.41 -18.91 15.46
CA ASP A 905 -42.46 -18.26 14.67
C ASP A 905 -42.13 -18.18 13.16
N GLY A 906 -40.97 -18.71 12.76
CA GLY A 906 -40.49 -18.71 11.38
C GLY A 906 -39.83 -17.41 10.93
N ARG A 907 -39.75 -16.38 11.79
CA ARG A 907 -39.07 -15.11 11.48
C ARG A 907 -37.57 -15.24 11.70
N TRP A 908 -36.79 -14.51 10.90
CA TRP A 908 -35.35 -14.43 11.07
C TRP A 908 -34.99 -13.26 11.98
N HIS A 909 -34.14 -13.51 12.97
CA HIS A 909 -33.62 -12.50 13.87
C HIS A 909 -32.10 -12.59 13.90
N LEU A 910 -31.43 -11.46 14.10
CA LEU A 910 -29.99 -11.41 14.28
C LEU A 910 -29.67 -11.79 15.73
N ALA A 911 -29.08 -12.98 15.92
CA ALA A 911 -28.64 -13.51 17.20
C ALA A 911 -27.10 -13.48 17.26
N ASP A 912 -26.56 -12.26 17.27
CA ASP A 912 -25.13 -11.96 17.23
C ASP A 912 -24.61 -11.39 18.56
N HIS A 913 -25.29 -11.72 19.65
CA HIS A 913 -24.89 -11.49 21.03
C HIS A 913 -25.66 -12.44 21.95
N GLU A 914 -24.98 -12.93 22.98
CA GLU A 914 -25.57 -13.72 24.05
C GLU A 914 -25.43 -12.95 25.37
N ASP A 915 -26.53 -12.79 26.09
CA ASP A 915 -26.52 -12.12 27.38
C ASP A 915 -25.67 -12.93 28.39
N ASP A 916 -24.81 -12.23 29.12
CA ASP A 916 -23.92 -12.76 30.14
C ASP A 916 -23.81 -11.73 31.27
N ASP A 917 -23.95 -12.18 32.52
CA ASP A 917 -24.23 -11.37 33.70
C ASP A 917 -23.01 -10.72 34.39
#